data_AF-A0AAN7MM88-F1
#
_entry.id   AF-A0AAN7MM88-F1
#
_cell.length_a   1.000
_cell.length_b   1.000
_cell.length_c   1.000
_cell.angle_alpha   90.00
_cell.angle_beta   90.00
_cell.angle_gamma   90.00
#
_symmetry.space_group_name_H-M   'P 1'
#
loop_
_entity.id
_entity.type
_entity.pdbx_description
1 polymer ?
#
loop_
_entity_poly.entity_id
_entity_poly.type
_entity_poly.pdbx_seq_one_letter_code
_entity_poly.pdbx_strand_id
1 'polypeptide(L)'
;MGILQISIPLTLLSLFTSVAAQTQQGDAFSMQALKKSLKLPSSLDWSNSDPCQWDKVGCLNGRVTRIQIGSQTISGTVPPDIQNLTSLQKFEVMNNQLTGALPSLAGLSQLQVVLLHNNNFSSIPSDFFSGMASLQAIDLSYNPFLAWEIPESLISATALKNFSANGANVIGKIPDFITANNFPGIVELHLAFNKLEGELPSGFIGSPIQSLWLNGQNGNTKLNGTIEILASMTQLGEVWLNMNQFSGPIPDLSNLTNLWSLCLRDNQLTGTVPDSLLELPSLKIVNLTNNWLQGPTPAFNSSVSVDMSNGNSFCLSSPGVACNPQVTILLSIVQSMGYPLKFAQSWNGNNPCDNSNPWSGITCTDGNITVVNFQKMSLTGTISPHYGMLTSLQKLILANNDLTGTIPSELVTLPNLQVLDVSNNRLHGQIPVFRGQVSLKTEGNPDIGKNITEPPSGSPGSIDSPSDKASTSGGGDKKSSIGVIIGSLVGGLFGVSLVGVLVFCLLKRRHVNSGKVQSPDNLMVIHPGHSGDQNGVKISVAGSSRDGACSETYSQSNANTRDVHMVEVGNMVISIQVLTDVTNNFSEGNVLGRGGFGTVYKGELHDGTKIAVKRMESSVVSKKGLTEFKSEIAVLTKVRHRHLVALIGYCLDGNERLLVYEFMPQGTLSRHLFHWKEEGLKPLQWNRRLSIALDVARGVEYLHSLAHQTFIHRDLKPSNILLGDDMRAKVADFGLVRLAPEGKGSIETCLAGTFGYLAPEYAVTGRVTTKVDVFSFGVILMEMITGRKALDETQPEDSVHLVTWFRRMNLNKETFRKAIDPDIDMDEETLGSISTVGELAGHCCAREPYQRPDMGHAVNVLSSLVELWKPSEPDAEDIYGIDLSMTLPQALKKWQQFEGMSNIDESSSSYLPSGESTQTSIPTRPTGFASSFTSTDGR
;
A
#
# COMPACT_ATOMS: atom_id res chain seq x y z
N MET A 1 -6.46 104.06 -10.91
CA MET A 1 -6.64 102.82 -11.71
C MET A 1 -6.28 101.68 -10.78
N GLY A 2 -7.09 100.67 -10.49
CA GLY A 2 -8.20 100.03 -11.21
C GLY A 2 -7.97 98.52 -10.99
N ILE A 3 -8.59 97.92 -9.96
CA ILE A 3 -9.87 97.18 -10.01
C ILE A 3 -9.69 95.73 -10.52
N LEU A 4 -9.86 94.77 -9.58
CA LEU A 4 -10.41 93.40 -9.72
C LEU A 4 -9.68 92.42 -10.70
N GLN A 5 -9.84 91.08 -10.68
CA GLN A 5 -10.74 90.17 -9.94
C GLN A 5 -10.19 88.72 -9.84
N ILE A 6 -10.52 88.03 -8.74
CA ILE A 6 -10.82 86.57 -8.58
C ILE A 6 -10.03 85.50 -9.37
N SER A 7 -9.51 84.50 -8.65
CA SER A 7 -9.54 83.07 -9.04
C SER A 7 -9.54 82.13 -7.83
N ILE A 8 -10.32 81.05 -7.91
CA ILE A 8 -10.72 80.10 -6.84
C ILE A 8 -9.59 79.09 -6.53
N PRO A 9 -9.44 78.58 -5.28
CA PRO A 9 -8.45 77.53 -4.97
C PRO A 9 -8.87 76.16 -5.55
N LEU A 10 -7.94 75.53 -6.28
CA LEU A 10 -8.14 74.21 -6.89
C LEU A 10 -7.72 73.07 -5.93
N THR A 11 -8.55 72.75 -4.94
CA THR A 11 -8.29 71.65 -3.99
C THR A 11 -9.14 70.42 -4.29
N LEU A 12 -8.86 69.70 -5.39
CA LEU A 12 -9.28 68.31 -5.58
C LEU A 12 -8.57 67.65 -6.76
N LEU A 13 -7.51 66.87 -6.50
CA LEU A 13 -7.17 65.61 -7.20
C LEU A 13 -5.93 64.95 -6.58
N SER A 14 -5.97 63.61 -6.48
CA SER A 14 -4.88 62.64 -6.15
C SER A 14 -4.96 61.84 -4.84
N LEU A 15 -6.18 61.59 -4.33
CA LEU A 15 -6.43 60.31 -3.64
C LEU A 15 -6.83 59.26 -4.68
N PHE A 16 -5.84 58.66 -5.34
CA PHE A 16 -6.00 57.31 -5.90
C PHE A 16 -6.02 56.33 -4.73
N THR A 17 -7.12 56.29 -3.99
CA THR A 17 -7.44 55.11 -3.20
C THR A 17 -7.61 53.96 -4.18
N SER A 18 -6.77 52.95 -4.06
CA SER A 18 -7.05 51.65 -4.65
C SER A 18 -8.32 51.13 -3.97
N VAL A 19 -9.47 51.37 -4.59
CA VAL A 19 -10.74 50.77 -4.18
C VAL A 19 -10.59 49.28 -4.47
N ALA A 20 -10.12 48.53 -3.48
CA ALA A 20 -10.26 47.09 -3.46
C ALA A 20 -11.75 46.81 -3.64
N ALA A 21 -12.10 46.09 -4.70
CA ALA A 21 -13.49 45.79 -5.01
C ALA A 21 -14.04 44.91 -3.89
N GLN A 22 -14.81 45.53 -2.98
CA GLN A 22 -15.47 44.86 -1.86
C GLN A 22 -16.29 43.69 -2.37
N THR A 23 -16.36 42.62 -1.57
CA THR A 23 -17.18 41.46 -1.90
C THR A 23 -18.62 41.90 -2.12
N GLN A 24 -19.24 41.46 -3.21
CA GLN A 24 -20.64 41.72 -3.48
C GLN A 24 -21.50 41.15 -2.35
N GLN A 25 -22.49 41.92 -1.91
CA GLN A 25 -23.27 41.63 -0.70
C GLN A 25 -23.86 40.20 -0.63
N GLY A 26 -24.24 39.61 -1.77
CA GLY A 26 -24.72 38.22 -1.84
C GLY A 26 -23.64 37.20 -1.51
N ASP A 27 -22.49 37.27 -2.18
CA ASP A 27 -21.34 36.39 -1.90
C ASP A 27 -20.85 36.57 -0.46
N ALA A 28 -20.88 37.81 0.06
CA ALA A 28 -20.49 38.10 1.43
C ALA A 28 -21.38 37.41 2.47
N PHE A 29 -22.70 37.34 2.23
CA PHE A 29 -23.64 36.62 3.09
C PHE A 29 -23.34 35.11 3.12
N SER A 30 -23.18 34.49 1.94
CA SER A 30 -22.85 33.06 1.83
C SER A 30 -21.51 32.71 2.50
N MET A 31 -20.49 33.55 2.34
CA MET A 31 -19.20 33.35 3.01
C MET A 31 -19.29 33.51 4.54
N GLN A 32 -20.13 34.43 5.04
CA GLN A 32 -20.40 34.53 6.49
C GLN A 32 -21.15 33.31 7.03
N ALA A 33 -22.09 32.74 6.28
CA ALA A 33 -22.76 31.48 6.63
C ALA A 33 -21.77 30.31 6.68
N LEU A 34 -20.85 30.23 5.71
CA LEU A 34 -19.75 29.25 5.70
C LEU A 34 -18.82 29.45 6.91
N LYS A 35 -18.34 30.66 7.18
CA LYS A 35 -17.51 30.96 8.36
C LYS A 35 -18.17 30.55 9.68
N LYS A 36 -19.50 30.68 9.78
CA LYS A 36 -20.27 30.34 10.99
C LYS A 36 -20.49 28.83 11.17
N SER A 37 -20.54 28.07 10.08
CA SER A 37 -20.75 26.60 10.10
C SER A 37 -19.45 25.80 10.26
N LEU A 38 -18.30 26.44 9.99
CA LEU A 38 -16.97 25.87 10.16
C LEU A 38 -16.33 26.22 11.52
N LYS A 39 -15.59 25.26 12.07
CA LYS A 39 -14.63 25.45 13.16
C LYS A 39 -13.24 25.60 12.53
N LEU A 40 -12.83 26.85 12.34
CA LEU A 40 -11.54 27.19 11.71
C LEU A 40 -10.40 27.10 12.74
N PRO A 41 -9.21 26.60 12.35
CA PRO A 41 -8.01 26.70 13.17
C PRO A 41 -7.53 28.15 13.28
N SER A 42 -6.68 28.45 14.27
CA SER A 42 -6.05 29.77 14.42
C SER A 42 -5.08 30.12 13.27
N SER A 43 -4.70 29.14 12.44
CA SER A 43 -3.83 29.29 11.28
C SER A 43 -4.53 29.77 10.00
N LEU A 44 -5.82 30.08 10.04
CA LEU A 44 -6.60 30.55 8.89
C LEU A 44 -7.35 31.85 9.25
N ASP A 45 -6.81 33.00 8.84
CA ASP A 45 -7.41 34.30 9.18
C ASP A 45 -8.59 34.64 8.27
N TRP A 46 -9.79 34.44 8.81
CA TRP A 46 -11.06 34.89 8.24
C TRP A 46 -11.67 36.05 9.05
N SER A 47 -10.88 36.78 9.85
CA SER A 47 -11.37 37.83 10.78
C SER A 47 -11.95 39.06 10.08
N ASN A 48 -11.43 39.41 8.90
CA ASN A 48 -11.84 40.60 8.13
C ASN A 48 -13.35 40.60 7.82
N SER A 49 -13.96 41.79 7.69
CA SER A 49 -15.35 41.94 7.25
C SER A 49 -15.58 41.59 5.77
N ASP A 50 -14.54 41.66 4.93
CA ASP A 50 -14.57 41.43 3.49
C ASP A 50 -13.99 40.04 3.13
N PRO A 51 -14.81 39.05 2.70
CA PRO A 51 -14.35 37.70 2.37
C PRO A 51 -13.30 37.62 1.26
N CYS A 52 -13.23 38.60 0.36
CA CYS A 52 -12.16 38.69 -0.63
C CYS A 52 -10.77 38.96 -0.02
N GLN A 53 -10.68 39.26 1.29
CA GLN A 53 -9.43 39.41 2.05
C GLN A 53 -9.16 38.21 3.00
N TRP A 54 -9.95 37.13 2.94
CA TRP A 54 -9.78 35.96 3.81
C TRP A 54 -8.73 34.99 3.27
N ASP A 55 -7.99 34.36 4.19
CA ASP A 55 -6.99 33.35 3.82
C ASP A 55 -7.58 32.21 2.99
N LYS A 56 -6.91 31.90 1.88
CA LYS A 56 -7.27 30.86 0.90
C LYS A 56 -8.66 31.03 0.26
N VAL A 57 -9.28 32.20 0.39
CA VAL A 57 -10.39 32.66 -0.43
C VAL A 57 -9.82 33.52 -1.56
N GLY A 58 -10.49 33.58 -2.70
CA GLY A 58 -10.05 34.44 -3.78
C GLY A 58 -11.17 34.91 -4.68
N CYS A 59 -11.06 36.18 -5.08
CA CYS A 59 -12.09 36.87 -5.82
C CYS A 59 -11.61 37.42 -7.16
N LEU A 60 -12.59 37.72 -8.02
CA LEU A 60 -12.43 38.52 -9.23
C LEU A 60 -13.58 39.53 -9.26
N ASN A 61 -13.28 40.82 -9.40
CA ASN A 61 -14.28 41.90 -9.47
C ASN A 61 -15.33 41.88 -8.31
N GLY A 62 -14.88 41.58 -7.08
CA GLY A 62 -15.76 41.47 -5.90
C GLY A 62 -16.62 40.20 -5.83
N ARG A 63 -16.47 39.25 -6.77
CA ARG A 63 -17.13 37.93 -6.72
C ARG A 63 -16.18 36.86 -6.21
N VAL A 64 -16.66 35.95 -5.36
CA VAL A 64 -15.87 34.81 -4.87
C VAL A 64 -15.72 33.79 -6.00
N THR A 65 -14.48 33.44 -6.32
CA THR A 65 -14.11 32.53 -7.43
C THR A 65 -13.41 31.26 -6.96
N ARG A 66 -12.79 31.27 -5.77
CA ARG A 66 -12.10 30.10 -5.22
C ARG A 66 -12.17 30.09 -3.69
N ILE A 67 -12.36 28.90 -3.14
CA ILE A 67 -12.27 28.59 -1.70
C ILE A 67 -11.39 27.34 -1.61
N GLN A 68 -10.20 27.47 -1.03
CA GLN A 68 -9.14 26.44 -1.08
C GLN A 68 -8.61 26.10 0.33
N ILE A 69 -9.50 25.64 1.20
CA ILE A 69 -9.25 25.38 2.63
C ILE A 69 -8.93 23.90 2.93
N GLY A 70 -8.36 23.17 1.96
CA GLY A 70 -7.93 21.78 2.12
C GLY A 70 -6.75 21.58 3.08
N SER A 71 -6.68 20.42 3.72
CA SER A 71 -5.61 20.00 4.65
C SER A 71 -5.40 20.96 5.83
N GLN A 72 -6.47 21.51 6.40
CA GLN A 72 -6.43 22.51 7.49
C GLN A 72 -6.98 21.99 8.82
N THR A 73 -7.30 20.70 8.95
CA THR A 73 -7.97 20.10 10.13
C THR A 73 -9.33 20.72 10.49
N ILE A 74 -9.97 21.41 9.53
CA ILE A 74 -11.25 22.10 9.74
C ILE A 74 -12.35 21.07 10.00
N SER A 75 -13.20 21.35 10.99
CA SER A 75 -14.43 20.58 11.27
C SER A 75 -15.67 21.48 11.15
N GLY A 76 -16.86 20.88 11.14
CA GLY A 76 -18.12 21.59 10.91
C GLY A 76 -18.86 21.06 9.69
N THR A 77 -19.74 21.86 9.10
CA THR A 77 -20.54 21.50 7.92
C THR A 77 -20.41 22.54 6.81
N VAL A 78 -20.70 22.15 5.56
CA VAL A 78 -20.82 23.12 4.45
C VAL A 78 -22.30 23.50 4.32
N PRO A 79 -22.67 24.81 4.36
CA PRO A 79 -24.06 25.24 4.34
C PRO A 79 -24.61 25.31 2.91
N PRO A 80 -25.95 25.20 2.72
CA PRO A 80 -26.59 25.34 1.41
C PRO A 80 -26.31 26.66 0.69
N ASP A 81 -26.04 27.74 1.44
CA ASP A 81 -25.76 29.08 0.91
C ASP A 81 -24.56 29.14 -0.06
N ILE A 82 -23.71 28.10 -0.07
CA ILE A 82 -22.62 27.94 -1.05
C ILE A 82 -23.13 27.95 -2.51
N GLN A 83 -24.37 27.50 -2.75
CA GLN A 83 -25.01 27.50 -4.08
C GLN A 83 -25.21 28.91 -4.66
N ASN A 84 -25.25 29.94 -3.82
CA ASN A 84 -25.41 31.33 -4.27
C ASN A 84 -24.11 31.93 -4.85
N LEU A 85 -22.96 31.26 -4.68
CA LEU A 85 -21.66 31.72 -5.18
C LEU A 85 -21.53 31.44 -6.69
N THR A 86 -22.36 32.07 -7.52
CA THR A 86 -22.50 31.79 -8.95
C THR A 86 -21.25 32.04 -9.82
N SER A 87 -20.20 32.64 -9.27
CA SER A 87 -18.89 32.81 -9.91
C SER A 87 -17.81 31.87 -9.36
N LEU A 88 -18.15 30.93 -8.48
CA LEU A 88 -17.23 29.96 -7.91
C LEU A 88 -16.71 29.00 -8.99
N GLN A 89 -15.39 28.96 -9.14
CA GLN A 89 -14.65 28.12 -10.08
C GLN A 89 -13.92 26.97 -9.38
N LYS A 90 -13.53 27.16 -8.11
CA LYS A 90 -12.83 26.14 -7.32
C LYS A 90 -13.39 26.02 -5.90
N PHE A 91 -13.76 24.79 -5.52
CA PHE A 91 -14.15 24.44 -4.17
C PHE A 91 -13.31 23.26 -3.68
N GLU A 92 -12.26 23.57 -2.93
CA GLU A 92 -11.22 22.61 -2.53
C GLU A 92 -11.15 22.57 -0.98
N VAL A 93 -11.74 21.54 -0.37
CA VAL A 93 -11.90 21.38 1.09
C VAL A 93 -11.47 20.00 1.61
N MET A 94 -10.76 19.23 0.79
CA MET A 94 -10.25 17.89 1.04
C MET A 94 -9.32 17.78 2.26
N ASN A 95 -9.13 16.56 2.77
CA ASN A 95 -8.25 16.23 3.92
C ASN A 95 -8.60 17.04 5.19
N ASN A 96 -9.88 17.07 5.55
CA ASN A 96 -10.40 17.78 6.70
C ASN A 96 -11.33 16.87 7.52
N GLN A 97 -12.02 17.44 8.51
CA GLN A 97 -12.99 16.76 9.38
C GLN A 97 -14.41 17.32 9.14
N LEU A 98 -14.74 17.69 7.90
CA LEU A 98 -16.06 18.20 7.55
C LEU A 98 -17.09 17.08 7.61
N THR A 99 -18.29 17.41 8.10
CA THR A 99 -19.37 16.47 8.41
C THR A 99 -20.69 16.87 7.76
N GLY A 100 -21.68 15.99 7.86
CA GLY A 100 -23.05 16.24 7.40
C GLY A 100 -23.26 15.93 5.91
N ALA A 101 -24.46 16.20 5.41
CA ALA A 101 -24.78 16.05 4.00
C ALA A 101 -24.02 17.11 3.17
N LEU A 102 -23.61 16.76 1.95
CA LEU A 102 -23.18 17.76 0.98
C LEU A 102 -24.38 18.63 0.58
N PRO A 103 -24.24 19.96 0.52
CA PRO A 103 -25.25 20.82 -0.08
C PRO A 103 -25.33 20.59 -1.59
N SER A 104 -26.46 20.95 -2.21
CA SER A 104 -26.54 20.96 -3.68
C SER A 104 -25.66 22.07 -4.25
N LEU A 105 -24.89 21.72 -5.28
CA LEU A 105 -24.10 22.65 -6.09
C LEU A 105 -24.76 22.91 -7.46
N ALA A 106 -26.02 22.47 -7.63
CA ALA A 106 -26.75 22.58 -8.88
C ALA A 106 -26.80 24.03 -9.39
N GLY A 107 -26.52 24.21 -10.68
CA GLY A 107 -26.52 25.52 -11.35
C GLY A 107 -25.23 26.34 -11.21
N LEU A 108 -24.21 25.87 -10.48
CA LEU A 108 -22.88 26.50 -10.44
C LEU A 108 -22.10 26.28 -11.76
N SER A 109 -22.59 26.89 -12.83
CA SER A 109 -22.12 26.67 -14.21
C SER A 109 -20.65 27.08 -14.47
N GLN A 110 -20.03 27.89 -13.61
CA GLN A 110 -18.60 28.23 -13.69
C GLN A 110 -17.68 27.31 -12.87
N LEU A 111 -18.23 26.37 -12.10
CA LEU A 111 -17.44 25.50 -11.22
C LEU A 111 -16.61 24.52 -12.06
N GLN A 112 -15.30 24.49 -11.84
CA GLN A 112 -14.32 23.71 -12.61
C GLN A 112 -13.68 22.59 -11.79
N VAL A 113 -13.43 22.84 -10.50
CA VAL A 113 -12.72 21.91 -9.61
C VAL A 113 -13.44 21.79 -8.28
N VAL A 114 -13.78 20.55 -7.88
CA VAL A 114 -14.48 20.22 -6.64
C VAL A 114 -13.73 19.09 -5.91
N LEU A 115 -12.94 19.42 -4.89
CA LEU A 115 -12.12 18.45 -4.17
C LEU A 115 -12.63 18.32 -2.72
N LEU A 116 -13.33 17.22 -2.46
CA LEU A 116 -14.06 16.94 -1.22
C LEU A 116 -13.49 15.72 -0.46
N HIS A 117 -12.52 15.01 -1.05
CA HIS A 117 -12.02 13.74 -0.58
C HIS A 117 -11.40 13.77 0.83
N ASN A 118 -11.34 12.62 1.50
CA ASN A 118 -10.84 12.47 2.88
C ASN A 118 -11.53 13.47 3.85
N ASN A 119 -12.85 13.34 3.98
CA ASN A 119 -13.70 14.06 4.92
C ASN A 119 -14.71 13.07 5.54
N ASN A 120 -15.67 13.57 6.30
CA ASN A 120 -16.69 12.78 6.98
C ASN A 120 -18.11 13.16 6.50
N PHE A 121 -18.29 13.45 5.21
CA PHE A 121 -19.59 13.74 4.60
C PHE A 121 -20.49 12.50 4.56
N SER A 122 -21.79 12.67 4.89
CA SER A 122 -22.73 11.56 5.10
C SER A 122 -23.64 11.26 3.91
N SER A 123 -23.85 12.18 2.97
CA SER A 123 -24.64 11.94 1.76
C SER A 123 -24.32 12.94 0.66
N ILE A 124 -24.64 12.57 -0.58
CA ILE A 124 -24.60 13.41 -1.77
C ILE A 124 -26.04 13.64 -2.31
N PRO A 125 -26.42 14.87 -2.70
CA PRO A 125 -27.70 15.13 -3.37
C PRO A 125 -27.80 14.47 -4.76
N SER A 126 -29.00 14.08 -5.19
CA SER A 126 -29.22 13.49 -6.53
C SER A 126 -29.12 14.52 -7.66
N ASP A 127 -29.42 15.78 -7.38
CA ASP A 127 -29.29 16.92 -8.29
C ASP A 127 -27.88 17.51 -8.34
N PHE A 128 -26.93 16.99 -7.55
CA PHE A 128 -25.63 17.62 -7.27
C PHE A 128 -24.89 18.09 -8.53
N PHE A 129 -24.90 17.30 -9.62
CA PHE A 129 -24.20 17.60 -10.87
C PHE A 129 -24.96 18.51 -11.86
N SER A 130 -26.23 18.83 -11.58
CA SER A 130 -27.11 19.51 -12.51
C SER A 130 -26.57 20.89 -12.93
N GLY A 131 -26.43 21.11 -14.23
CA GLY A 131 -26.01 22.40 -14.81
C GLY A 131 -24.54 22.77 -14.64
N MET A 132 -23.67 21.88 -14.13
CA MET A 132 -22.24 22.15 -13.94
C MET A 132 -21.38 21.89 -15.20
N ALA A 133 -21.72 22.57 -16.31
CA ALA A 133 -21.09 22.34 -17.61
C ALA A 133 -19.57 22.62 -17.67
N SER A 134 -19.04 23.48 -16.79
CA SER A 134 -17.59 23.78 -16.73
C SER A 134 -16.78 22.82 -15.86
N LEU A 135 -17.41 21.83 -15.21
CA LEU A 135 -16.75 20.95 -14.24
C LEU A 135 -15.73 20.07 -14.94
N GLN A 136 -14.46 20.19 -14.56
CA GLN A 136 -13.32 19.45 -15.13
C GLN A 136 -12.79 18.38 -14.19
N ALA A 137 -12.82 18.61 -12.87
CA ALA A 137 -12.32 17.64 -11.90
C ALA A 137 -13.23 17.58 -10.66
N ILE A 138 -13.60 16.37 -10.26
CA ILE A 138 -14.24 16.11 -8.97
C ILE A 138 -13.60 14.91 -8.26
N ASP A 139 -13.33 15.08 -6.97
CA ASP A 139 -12.93 13.99 -6.09
C ASP A 139 -13.79 13.93 -4.82
N LEU A 140 -14.58 12.86 -4.72
CA LEU A 140 -15.48 12.51 -3.63
C LEU A 140 -14.90 11.46 -2.68
N SER A 141 -13.69 10.93 -2.96
CA SER A 141 -13.15 9.71 -2.37
C SER A 141 -13.05 9.73 -0.85
N TYR A 142 -13.15 8.55 -0.22
CA TYR A 142 -12.95 8.35 1.21
C TYR A 142 -13.80 9.31 2.07
N ASN A 143 -15.11 9.29 1.78
CA ASN A 143 -16.15 9.90 2.60
C ASN A 143 -17.18 8.82 2.98
N PRO A 144 -17.69 8.80 4.23
CA PRO A 144 -18.64 7.80 4.72
C PRO A 144 -20.08 8.09 4.24
N PHE A 145 -20.26 8.25 2.93
CA PHE A 145 -21.56 8.47 2.34
C PHE A 145 -22.50 7.27 2.60
N LEU A 146 -23.78 7.55 2.81
CA LEU A 146 -24.87 6.58 2.59
C LEU A 146 -24.79 6.03 1.15
N ALA A 147 -25.29 4.82 0.94
CA ALA A 147 -25.20 4.17 -0.37
C ALA A 147 -25.92 5.00 -1.45
N TRP A 148 -25.26 5.19 -2.59
CA TRP A 148 -25.74 6.03 -3.69
C TRP A 148 -25.28 5.49 -5.05
N GLU A 149 -26.03 5.83 -6.10
CA GLU A 149 -25.72 5.48 -7.49
C GLU A 149 -25.22 6.74 -8.24
N ILE A 150 -24.35 6.55 -9.24
CA ILE A 150 -23.87 7.67 -10.08
C ILE A 150 -25.05 8.21 -10.90
N PRO A 151 -25.53 9.44 -10.66
CA PRO A 151 -26.79 9.91 -11.23
C PRO A 151 -26.63 10.39 -12.68
N GLU A 152 -27.70 10.27 -13.48
CA GLU A 152 -27.75 10.81 -14.86
C GLU A 152 -27.46 12.31 -14.93
N SER A 153 -27.67 13.06 -13.84
CA SER A 153 -27.33 14.48 -13.76
C SER A 153 -25.85 14.76 -14.05
N LEU A 154 -24.96 13.76 -13.89
CA LEU A 154 -23.53 13.82 -14.26
C LEU A 154 -23.30 14.11 -15.76
N ILE A 155 -24.24 13.76 -16.64
CA ILE A 155 -24.19 14.08 -18.08
C ILE A 155 -24.07 15.61 -18.31
N SER A 156 -24.52 16.42 -17.36
CA SER A 156 -24.36 17.89 -17.42
C SER A 156 -22.88 18.33 -17.44
N ALA A 157 -21.98 17.55 -16.84
CA ALA A 157 -20.56 17.86 -16.70
C ALA A 157 -19.75 17.48 -17.95
N THR A 158 -20.12 18.03 -19.10
CA THR A 158 -19.51 17.69 -20.41
C THR A 158 -18.02 18.03 -20.53
N ALA A 159 -17.51 18.95 -19.70
CA ALA A 159 -16.09 19.31 -19.62
C ALA A 159 -15.25 18.38 -18.71
N LEU A 160 -15.85 17.33 -18.13
CA LEU A 160 -15.24 16.50 -17.11
C LEU A 160 -14.05 15.69 -17.63
N LYS A 161 -12.93 15.78 -16.91
CA LYS A 161 -11.67 15.10 -17.16
C LYS A 161 -11.35 14.07 -16.09
N ASN A 162 -11.58 14.40 -14.82
CA ASN A 162 -11.21 13.55 -13.71
C ASN A 162 -12.44 13.33 -12.82
N PHE A 163 -12.89 12.07 -12.70
CA PHE A 163 -13.95 11.66 -11.80
C PHE A 163 -13.43 10.60 -10.82
N SER A 164 -13.32 10.99 -9.55
CA SER A 164 -12.84 10.12 -8.49
C SER A 164 -13.87 9.99 -7.37
N ALA A 165 -14.23 8.75 -7.03
CA ALA A 165 -15.15 8.39 -5.97
C ALA A 165 -14.70 7.08 -5.29
N ASN A 166 -13.39 6.94 -5.05
CA ASN A 166 -12.82 5.75 -4.44
C ASN A 166 -13.28 5.60 -2.98
N GLY A 167 -13.77 4.43 -2.58
CA GLY A 167 -14.23 4.19 -1.21
C GLY A 167 -15.36 5.13 -0.77
N ALA A 168 -16.22 5.55 -1.72
CA ALA A 168 -17.31 6.50 -1.51
C ALA A 168 -18.69 5.82 -1.35
N ASN A 169 -18.72 4.50 -1.13
CA ASN A 169 -19.94 3.69 -0.97
C ASN A 169 -20.90 3.74 -2.18
N VAL A 170 -20.35 3.86 -3.39
CA VAL A 170 -21.13 3.79 -4.64
C VAL A 170 -21.68 2.37 -4.82
N ILE A 171 -22.96 2.25 -5.18
CA ILE A 171 -23.66 0.97 -5.46
C ILE A 171 -24.15 0.92 -6.92
N GLY A 172 -24.70 -0.23 -7.31
CA GLY A 172 -25.32 -0.43 -8.62
C GLY A 172 -24.31 -0.73 -9.72
N LYS A 173 -24.72 -0.53 -10.98
CA LYS A 173 -23.85 -0.72 -12.15
C LYS A 173 -23.08 0.55 -12.48
N ILE A 174 -21.96 0.40 -13.21
CA ILE A 174 -21.34 1.54 -13.90
C ILE A 174 -22.30 1.99 -15.01
N PRO A 175 -22.75 3.25 -15.06
CA PRO A 175 -23.78 3.65 -16.03
C PRO A 175 -23.32 3.65 -17.49
N ASP A 176 -24.14 3.11 -18.39
CA ASP A 176 -23.89 3.11 -19.84
C ASP A 176 -23.80 4.51 -20.47
N PHE A 177 -24.30 5.55 -19.78
CA PHE A 177 -24.16 6.94 -20.25
C PHE A 177 -22.72 7.47 -20.16
N ILE A 178 -21.78 6.77 -19.51
CA ILE A 178 -20.36 7.12 -19.52
C ILE A 178 -19.76 6.72 -20.87
N THR A 179 -20.03 7.57 -21.88
CA THR A 179 -19.62 7.39 -23.28
C THR A 179 -18.61 8.43 -23.72
N ALA A 180 -17.85 8.13 -24.78
CA ALA A 180 -16.98 9.09 -25.46
C ALA A 180 -17.72 10.35 -25.97
N ASN A 181 -19.03 10.25 -26.25
CA ASN A 181 -19.84 11.38 -26.72
C ASN A 181 -20.28 12.30 -25.57
N ASN A 182 -20.62 11.73 -24.40
CA ASN A 182 -21.06 12.51 -23.23
C ASN A 182 -19.87 13.11 -22.47
N PHE A 183 -18.74 12.39 -22.42
CA PHE A 183 -17.52 12.83 -21.75
C PHE A 183 -16.31 12.76 -22.70
N PRO A 184 -16.24 13.61 -23.74
CA PRO A 184 -15.14 13.60 -24.72
C PRO A 184 -13.78 14.02 -24.14
N GLY A 185 -13.76 14.51 -22.89
CA GLY A 185 -12.56 14.92 -22.18
C GLY A 185 -12.09 13.99 -21.05
N ILE A 186 -12.80 12.88 -20.75
CA ILE A 186 -12.49 12.08 -19.56
C ILE A 186 -11.16 11.33 -19.68
N VAL A 187 -10.26 11.58 -18.71
CA VAL A 187 -8.91 11.02 -18.61
C VAL A 187 -8.83 10.02 -17.46
N GLU A 188 -9.44 10.35 -16.31
CA GLU A 188 -9.37 9.56 -15.08
C GLU A 188 -10.78 9.18 -14.62
N LEU A 189 -11.02 7.87 -14.45
CA LEU A 189 -12.24 7.32 -13.88
C LEU A 189 -11.88 6.35 -12.76
N HIS A 190 -12.01 6.81 -11.51
CA HIS A 190 -11.60 6.06 -10.33
C HIS A 190 -12.78 5.78 -9.41
N LEU A 191 -13.21 4.51 -9.37
CA LEU A 191 -14.35 3.99 -8.61
C LEU A 191 -13.96 2.77 -7.74
N ALA A 192 -12.69 2.67 -7.35
CA ALA A 192 -12.19 1.55 -6.57
C ALA A 192 -12.80 1.48 -5.15
N PHE A 193 -12.81 0.30 -4.55
CA PHE A 193 -13.26 0.07 -3.16
C PHE A 193 -14.73 0.45 -2.86
N ASN A 194 -15.60 0.36 -3.87
CA ASN A 194 -17.05 0.59 -3.78
C ASN A 194 -17.83 -0.75 -3.76
N LYS A 195 -19.13 -0.72 -4.06
CA LYS A 195 -20.03 -1.88 -4.16
C LYS A 195 -20.63 -2.00 -5.56
N LEU A 196 -19.84 -1.65 -6.58
CA LEU A 196 -20.28 -1.74 -7.97
C LEU A 196 -20.44 -3.20 -8.41
N GLU A 197 -21.42 -3.44 -9.27
CA GLU A 197 -21.74 -4.76 -9.80
C GLU A 197 -21.99 -4.79 -11.31
N GLY A 198 -21.94 -5.99 -11.89
CA GLY A 198 -22.18 -6.22 -13.31
C GLY A 198 -20.95 -6.07 -14.21
N GLU A 199 -21.18 -6.04 -15.51
CA GLU A 199 -20.13 -6.00 -16.53
C GLU A 199 -19.61 -4.58 -16.79
N LEU A 200 -18.50 -4.46 -17.51
CA LEU A 200 -18.02 -3.16 -18.00
C LEU A 200 -18.98 -2.61 -19.09
N PRO A 201 -19.43 -1.35 -18.99
CA PRO A 201 -20.48 -0.83 -19.85
C PRO A 201 -19.99 -0.59 -21.28
N SER A 202 -20.85 -0.88 -22.26
CA SER A 202 -20.55 -0.72 -23.69
C SER A 202 -20.11 0.71 -24.08
N GLY A 203 -20.53 1.72 -23.30
CA GLY A 203 -20.13 3.11 -23.47
C GLY A 203 -18.63 3.38 -23.38
N PHE A 204 -17.84 2.49 -22.77
CA PHE A 204 -16.38 2.63 -22.69
C PHE A 204 -15.67 2.45 -24.05
N ILE A 205 -16.30 1.85 -25.06
CA ILE A 205 -15.75 1.68 -26.41
C ILE A 205 -15.33 3.04 -26.99
N GLY A 206 -14.06 3.17 -27.37
CA GLY A 206 -13.51 4.41 -27.92
C GLY A 206 -13.43 5.59 -26.93
N SER A 207 -13.62 5.35 -25.63
CA SER A 207 -13.51 6.41 -24.62
C SER A 207 -12.06 6.93 -24.48
N PRO A 208 -11.88 8.23 -24.13
CA PRO A 208 -10.55 8.84 -23.99
C PRO A 208 -9.84 8.51 -22.66
N ILE A 209 -10.39 7.58 -21.86
CA ILE A 209 -9.89 7.23 -20.52
C ILE A 209 -8.45 6.71 -20.61
N GLN A 210 -7.58 7.24 -19.75
CA GLN A 210 -6.17 6.88 -19.63
C GLN A 210 -5.87 6.15 -18.32
N SER A 211 -6.58 6.46 -17.23
CA SER A 211 -6.46 5.77 -15.94
C SER A 211 -7.84 5.29 -15.46
N LEU A 212 -8.00 3.97 -15.38
CA LEU A 212 -9.25 3.30 -15.01
C LEU A 212 -9.04 2.45 -13.75
N TRP A 213 -9.61 2.86 -12.62
CA TRP A 213 -9.52 2.13 -11.36
C TRP A 213 -10.89 1.63 -10.92
N LEU A 214 -11.14 0.32 -11.05
CA LEU A 214 -12.39 -0.35 -10.66
C LEU A 214 -12.14 -1.48 -9.63
N ASN A 215 -10.93 -1.57 -9.09
CA ASN A 215 -10.49 -2.66 -8.22
C ASN A 215 -11.17 -2.69 -6.85
N GLY A 216 -11.20 -3.87 -6.24
CA GLY A 216 -11.51 -4.04 -4.81
C GLY A 216 -12.96 -3.81 -4.41
N GLN A 217 -13.93 -4.08 -5.30
CA GLN A 217 -15.34 -3.94 -4.95
C GLN A 217 -15.70 -4.89 -3.80
N ASN A 218 -16.43 -4.37 -2.81
CA ASN A 218 -16.77 -5.04 -1.54
C ASN A 218 -18.27 -5.36 -1.40
N GLY A 219 -19.03 -5.30 -2.50
CA GLY A 219 -20.37 -5.87 -2.60
C GLY A 219 -20.35 -7.40 -2.75
N ASN A 220 -21.53 -8.02 -2.65
CA ASN A 220 -21.69 -9.48 -2.74
C ASN A 220 -21.45 -10.02 -4.16
N THR A 221 -21.94 -9.27 -5.16
CA THR A 221 -21.98 -9.62 -6.60
C THR A 221 -20.73 -9.15 -7.35
N LYS A 222 -20.20 -7.99 -6.98
CA LYS A 222 -19.01 -7.34 -7.57
C LYS A 222 -19.09 -7.12 -9.10
N LEU A 223 -18.08 -6.45 -9.65
CA LEU A 223 -17.91 -6.36 -11.09
C LEU A 223 -17.51 -7.73 -11.66
N ASN A 224 -18.13 -8.12 -12.77
CA ASN A 224 -18.05 -9.45 -13.37
C ASN A 224 -18.13 -9.36 -14.90
N GLY A 225 -18.42 -10.48 -15.58
CA GLY A 225 -18.42 -10.55 -17.05
C GLY A 225 -17.01 -10.63 -17.63
N THR A 226 -16.86 -10.28 -18.91
CA THR A 226 -15.57 -10.28 -19.61
C THR A 226 -14.88 -8.92 -19.59
N ILE A 227 -13.58 -8.90 -19.87
CA ILE A 227 -12.78 -7.67 -20.01
C ILE A 227 -12.45 -7.33 -21.48
N GLU A 228 -13.16 -7.96 -22.44
CA GLU A 228 -12.96 -7.80 -23.89
C GLU A 228 -12.95 -6.33 -24.34
N ILE A 229 -13.81 -5.51 -23.72
CA ILE A 229 -13.96 -4.09 -24.03
C ILE A 229 -12.66 -3.27 -23.90
N LEU A 230 -11.70 -3.73 -23.08
CA LEU A 230 -10.40 -3.06 -22.92
C LEU A 230 -9.64 -2.97 -24.25
N ALA A 231 -9.78 -3.96 -25.14
CA ALA A 231 -9.17 -3.94 -26.48
C ALA A 231 -9.64 -2.75 -27.34
N SER A 232 -10.83 -2.21 -27.05
CA SER A 232 -11.42 -1.04 -27.71
C SER A 232 -11.14 0.30 -27.02
N MET A 233 -10.33 0.31 -25.95
CA MET A 233 -9.99 1.48 -25.14
C MET A 233 -8.51 1.86 -25.36
N THR A 234 -8.16 2.23 -26.59
CA THR A 234 -6.77 2.41 -27.06
C THR A 234 -5.95 3.49 -26.34
N GLN A 235 -6.62 4.40 -25.62
CA GLN A 235 -5.99 5.48 -24.86
C GLN A 235 -5.52 5.08 -23.45
N LEU A 236 -5.84 3.86 -22.99
CA LEU A 236 -5.49 3.40 -21.64
C LEU A 236 -3.97 3.36 -21.41
N GLY A 237 -3.54 4.03 -20.34
CA GLY A 237 -2.21 3.93 -19.76
C GLY A 237 -2.17 3.05 -18.51
N GLU A 238 -3.24 3.06 -17.70
CA GLU A 238 -3.33 2.29 -16.46
C GLU A 238 -4.72 1.70 -16.25
N VAL A 239 -4.76 0.40 -15.92
CA VAL A 239 -6.00 -0.35 -15.67
C VAL A 239 -5.88 -1.19 -14.41
N TRP A 240 -6.72 -0.94 -13.40
CA TRP A 240 -6.81 -1.74 -12.18
C TRP A 240 -8.21 -2.34 -12.03
N LEU A 241 -8.34 -3.64 -12.31
CA LEU A 241 -9.57 -4.43 -12.17
C LEU A 241 -9.47 -5.51 -11.08
N ASN A 242 -8.37 -5.55 -10.33
CA ASN A 242 -8.08 -6.61 -9.35
C ASN A 242 -9.13 -6.71 -8.22
N MET A 243 -9.25 -7.89 -7.60
CA MET A 243 -10.18 -8.20 -6.48
C MET A 243 -11.68 -8.08 -6.84
N ASN A 244 -12.05 -8.55 -8.04
CA ASN A 244 -13.41 -8.57 -8.58
C ASN A 244 -13.83 -10.01 -8.96
N GLN A 245 -14.79 -10.17 -9.87
CA GLN A 245 -15.27 -11.45 -10.40
C GLN A 245 -15.22 -11.49 -11.94
N PHE A 246 -14.30 -10.75 -12.57
CA PHE A 246 -14.12 -10.79 -14.03
C PHE A 246 -13.67 -12.18 -14.49
N SER A 247 -14.13 -12.61 -15.66
CA SER A 247 -13.98 -13.98 -16.18
C SER A 247 -13.75 -13.99 -17.69
N GLY A 248 -13.41 -15.15 -18.24
CA GLY A 248 -13.03 -15.29 -19.65
C GLY A 248 -11.58 -14.86 -19.92
N PRO A 249 -11.14 -14.86 -21.19
CA PRO A 249 -9.77 -14.56 -21.55
C PRO A 249 -9.37 -13.10 -21.34
N ILE A 250 -8.06 -12.88 -21.24
CA ILE A 250 -7.44 -11.58 -21.50
C ILE A 250 -7.51 -11.37 -23.04
N PRO A 251 -8.12 -10.27 -23.53
CA PRO A 251 -8.27 -10.03 -24.97
C PRO A 251 -6.95 -9.66 -25.64
N ASP A 252 -6.96 -9.51 -26.97
CA ASP A 252 -5.83 -8.91 -27.68
C ASP A 252 -5.68 -7.44 -27.27
N LEU A 253 -4.53 -7.11 -26.67
CA LEU A 253 -4.20 -5.76 -26.21
C LEU A 253 -3.23 -5.04 -27.14
N SER A 254 -2.95 -5.57 -28.34
CA SER A 254 -1.98 -5.04 -29.32
C SER A 254 -2.12 -3.54 -29.61
N ASN A 255 -3.35 -3.02 -29.60
CA ASN A 255 -3.63 -1.60 -29.86
C ASN A 255 -3.36 -0.66 -28.67
N LEU A 256 -3.15 -1.16 -27.45
CA LEU A 256 -3.00 -0.37 -26.22
C LEU A 256 -1.53 0.05 -25.99
N THR A 257 -0.94 0.69 -26.99
CA THR A 257 0.50 1.03 -27.02
C THR A 257 0.98 1.92 -25.87
N ASN A 258 0.08 2.62 -25.17
CA ASN A 258 0.37 3.46 -24.00
C ASN A 258 0.25 2.73 -22.64
N LEU A 259 -0.29 1.50 -22.61
CA LEU A 259 -0.56 0.77 -21.38
C LEU A 259 0.74 0.40 -20.66
N TRP A 260 0.96 1.01 -19.49
CA TRP A 260 2.13 0.81 -18.66
C TRP A 260 1.85 0.02 -17.37
N SER A 261 0.60 -0.03 -16.90
CA SER A 261 0.19 -0.80 -15.72
C SER A 261 -1.14 -1.54 -15.92
N LEU A 262 -1.13 -2.86 -15.74
CA LEU A 262 -2.29 -3.74 -15.83
C LEU A 262 -2.41 -4.62 -14.57
N CYS A 263 -3.39 -4.33 -13.70
CA CYS A 263 -3.65 -5.11 -12.48
C CYS A 263 -4.96 -5.90 -12.58
N LEU A 264 -4.84 -7.23 -12.77
CA LEU A 264 -5.95 -8.17 -12.94
C LEU A 264 -6.04 -9.23 -11.83
N ARG A 265 -5.10 -9.24 -10.87
CA ARG A 265 -5.03 -10.24 -9.77
C ARG A 265 -6.34 -10.41 -8.97
N ASP A 266 -6.57 -11.58 -8.40
CA ASP A 266 -7.79 -11.93 -7.65
C ASP A 266 -9.07 -11.73 -8.49
N ASN A 267 -9.20 -12.49 -9.58
CA ASN A 267 -10.37 -12.55 -10.46
C ASN A 267 -10.61 -14.01 -10.90
N GLN A 268 -11.48 -14.24 -11.89
CA GLN A 268 -11.80 -15.55 -12.47
C GLN A 268 -11.37 -15.66 -13.95
N LEU A 269 -10.36 -14.90 -14.38
CA LEU A 269 -9.91 -14.88 -15.79
C LEU A 269 -9.35 -16.23 -16.20
N THR A 270 -9.58 -16.63 -17.45
CA THR A 270 -9.27 -17.96 -17.99
C THR A 270 -8.40 -17.88 -19.23
N GLY A 271 -8.01 -19.01 -19.80
CA GLY A 271 -7.31 -19.07 -21.08
C GLY A 271 -5.84 -18.64 -21.02
N THR A 272 -5.21 -18.57 -22.19
CA THR A 272 -3.78 -18.25 -22.29
C THR A 272 -3.52 -16.76 -22.12
N VAL A 273 -2.34 -16.41 -21.58
CA VAL A 273 -1.87 -15.02 -21.59
C VAL A 273 -1.46 -14.69 -23.04
N PRO A 274 -2.04 -13.67 -23.68
CA PRO A 274 -1.82 -13.41 -25.10
C PRO A 274 -0.46 -12.78 -25.35
N ASP A 275 0.20 -13.17 -26.46
CA ASP A 275 1.51 -12.64 -26.86
C ASP A 275 1.51 -11.12 -27.00
N SER A 276 0.38 -10.52 -27.42
CA SER A 276 0.20 -9.07 -27.50
C SER A 276 0.46 -8.37 -26.16
N LEU A 277 0.13 -8.99 -25.01
CA LEU A 277 0.41 -8.45 -23.69
C LEU A 277 1.90 -8.62 -23.31
N LEU A 278 2.59 -9.63 -23.84
CA LEU A 278 4.03 -9.83 -23.64
C LEU A 278 4.87 -8.82 -24.45
N GLU A 279 4.36 -8.43 -25.61
CA GLU A 279 5.02 -7.54 -26.58
C GLU A 279 4.68 -6.05 -26.42
N LEU A 280 3.79 -5.67 -25.48
CA LEU A 280 3.38 -4.27 -25.26
C LEU A 280 4.59 -3.36 -24.93
N PRO A 281 4.87 -2.30 -25.72
CA PRO A 281 6.13 -1.57 -25.64
C PRO A 281 6.24 -0.64 -24.41
N SER A 282 5.11 -0.18 -23.88
CA SER A 282 5.07 0.74 -22.72
C SER A 282 4.92 0.02 -21.37
N LEU A 283 4.76 -1.30 -21.38
CA LEU A 283 4.37 -2.09 -20.22
C LEU A 283 5.47 -2.13 -19.15
N LYS A 284 5.08 -1.90 -17.89
CA LYS A 284 6.00 -1.85 -16.74
C LYS A 284 5.50 -2.63 -15.53
N ILE A 285 4.19 -2.78 -15.36
CA ILE A 285 3.59 -3.49 -14.21
C ILE A 285 2.45 -4.39 -14.71
N VAL A 286 2.52 -5.68 -14.36
CA VAL A 286 1.51 -6.68 -14.70
C VAL A 286 1.24 -7.57 -13.49
N ASN A 287 0.00 -7.60 -12.99
CA ASN A 287 -0.38 -8.47 -11.87
C ASN A 287 -1.51 -9.41 -12.29
N LEU A 288 -1.22 -10.71 -12.45
CA LEU A 288 -2.17 -11.75 -12.89
C LEU A 288 -2.42 -12.86 -11.85
N THR A 289 -1.72 -12.83 -10.71
CA THR A 289 -1.88 -13.75 -9.56
C THR A 289 -3.34 -14.06 -9.21
N ASN A 290 -3.62 -15.30 -8.80
CA ASN A 290 -4.94 -15.72 -8.34
C ASN A 290 -6.05 -15.45 -9.39
N ASN A 291 -5.90 -16.08 -10.54
CA ASN A 291 -6.86 -16.24 -11.63
C ASN A 291 -6.82 -17.71 -12.09
N TRP A 292 -7.51 -18.08 -13.17
CA TRP A 292 -7.48 -19.42 -13.78
C TRP A 292 -6.77 -19.41 -15.15
N LEU A 293 -5.71 -18.61 -15.30
CA LEU A 293 -4.96 -18.53 -16.55
C LEU A 293 -4.21 -19.85 -16.83
N GLN A 294 -4.16 -20.25 -18.09
CA GLN A 294 -3.68 -21.55 -18.56
C GLN A 294 -2.54 -21.41 -19.55
N GLY A 295 -1.96 -22.54 -19.95
CA GLY A 295 -0.89 -22.60 -20.94
C GLY A 295 0.51 -22.41 -20.34
N PRO A 296 1.51 -22.01 -21.14
CA PRO A 296 2.86 -21.81 -20.63
C PRO A 296 2.86 -20.62 -19.67
N THR A 297 3.65 -20.66 -18.59
CA THR A 297 3.89 -19.45 -17.80
C THR A 297 4.56 -18.42 -18.70
N PRO A 298 3.99 -17.22 -18.86
CA PRO A 298 4.50 -16.23 -19.82
C PRO A 298 5.85 -15.68 -19.38
N ALA A 299 6.74 -15.45 -20.36
CA ALA A 299 8.02 -14.77 -20.17
C ALA A 299 7.89 -13.31 -20.63
N PHE A 300 7.71 -12.40 -19.67
CA PHE A 300 7.77 -10.96 -19.93
C PHE A 300 9.21 -10.47 -20.06
N ASN A 301 9.40 -9.29 -20.67
CA ASN A 301 10.67 -8.59 -20.64
C ASN A 301 11.08 -8.26 -19.19
N SER A 302 12.38 -8.40 -18.88
CA SER A 302 13.02 -8.01 -17.61
C SER A 302 12.71 -6.60 -17.09
N SER A 303 12.28 -5.66 -17.96
CA SER A 303 11.83 -4.32 -17.56
C SER A 303 10.42 -4.27 -16.98
N VAL A 304 9.66 -5.36 -17.06
CA VAL A 304 8.28 -5.47 -16.55
C VAL A 304 8.31 -6.10 -15.16
N SER A 305 7.75 -5.40 -14.18
CA SER A 305 7.43 -5.96 -12.86
C SER A 305 6.21 -6.86 -12.97
N VAL A 306 6.35 -8.13 -12.63
CA VAL A 306 5.29 -9.14 -12.82
C VAL A 306 4.93 -9.85 -11.51
N ASP A 307 3.66 -9.79 -11.09
CA ASP A 307 3.07 -10.63 -10.04
C ASP A 307 2.23 -11.74 -10.67
N MET A 308 2.78 -12.96 -10.68
CA MET A 308 2.14 -14.21 -11.15
C MET A 308 2.37 -15.35 -10.15
N SER A 309 2.27 -15.03 -8.87
CA SER A 309 2.30 -16.03 -7.80
C SER A 309 1.08 -16.97 -7.86
N ASN A 310 1.12 -18.03 -7.04
CA ASN A 310 0.22 -19.18 -7.09
C ASN A 310 -1.28 -18.83 -7.23
N GLY A 311 -2.01 -19.71 -7.93
CA GLY A 311 -3.45 -19.64 -8.14
C GLY A 311 -3.85 -19.92 -9.58
N ASN A 312 -2.99 -19.56 -10.54
CA ASN A 312 -3.18 -19.85 -11.97
C ASN A 312 -2.88 -21.32 -12.33
N SER A 313 -3.51 -21.79 -13.40
CA SER A 313 -3.45 -23.16 -13.94
C SER A 313 -2.43 -23.30 -15.09
N PHE A 314 -1.27 -22.66 -14.96
CA PHE A 314 -0.18 -22.81 -15.93
C PHE A 314 0.35 -24.25 -15.95
N CYS A 315 0.74 -24.73 -17.13
CA CYS A 315 1.16 -26.12 -17.32
C CYS A 315 2.51 -26.44 -16.64
N LEU A 316 3.41 -25.46 -16.61
CA LEU A 316 4.77 -25.52 -16.06
C LEU A 316 5.07 -24.21 -15.34
N SER A 317 5.81 -24.25 -14.23
CA SER A 317 6.18 -23.07 -13.45
C SER A 317 7.34 -22.23 -14.03
N SER A 318 8.05 -22.76 -15.03
CA SER A 318 9.21 -22.09 -15.64
C SER A 318 8.75 -21.14 -16.76
N PRO A 319 9.00 -19.82 -16.66
CA PRO A 319 8.58 -18.86 -17.67
C PRO A 319 9.14 -19.15 -19.06
N GLY A 320 8.31 -19.03 -20.09
CA GLY A 320 8.68 -19.19 -21.50
C GLY A 320 8.87 -20.63 -21.96
N VAL A 321 8.71 -21.63 -21.09
CA VAL A 321 8.80 -23.05 -21.47
C VAL A 321 7.46 -23.52 -22.03
N ALA A 322 7.48 -24.06 -23.24
CA ALA A 322 6.28 -24.59 -23.90
C ALA A 322 5.67 -25.78 -23.15
N CYS A 323 4.33 -25.87 -23.14
CA CYS A 323 3.62 -27.03 -22.63
C CYS A 323 3.84 -28.29 -23.48
N ASN A 324 3.44 -29.43 -22.93
CA ASN A 324 3.23 -30.66 -23.69
C ASN A 324 2.31 -30.39 -24.91
N PRO A 325 2.64 -30.85 -26.13
CA PRO A 325 1.83 -30.63 -27.32
C PRO A 325 0.34 -31.00 -27.17
N GLN A 326 0.02 -32.05 -26.41
CA GLN A 326 -1.38 -32.43 -26.13
C GLN A 326 -2.12 -31.36 -25.31
N VAL A 327 -1.45 -30.73 -24.33
CA VAL A 327 -2.00 -29.59 -23.56
C VAL A 327 -2.24 -28.41 -24.49
N THR A 328 -1.27 -28.06 -25.34
CA THR A 328 -1.41 -26.96 -26.30
C THR A 328 -2.59 -27.17 -27.25
N ILE A 329 -2.73 -28.37 -27.83
CA ILE A 329 -3.86 -28.73 -28.70
C ILE A 329 -5.20 -28.60 -27.95
N LEU A 330 -5.28 -29.09 -26.70
CA LEU A 330 -6.49 -28.96 -25.88
C LEU A 330 -6.85 -27.49 -25.58
N LEU A 331 -5.87 -26.63 -25.33
CA LEU A 331 -6.09 -25.19 -25.15
C LEU A 331 -6.59 -24.51 -26.43
N SER A 332 -6.01 -24.81 -27.60
CA SER A 332 -6.50 -24.36 -28.92
C SER A 332 -7.89 -24.90 -29.27
N ILE A 333 -8.30 -26.02 -28.69
CA ILE A 333 -9.67 -26.55 -28.80
C ILE A 333 -10.66 -25.69 -28.00
N VAL A 334 -10.37 -25.38 -26.73
CA VAL A 334 -11.28 -24.60 -25.87
C VAL A 334 -11.22 -23.09 -26.11
N GLN A 335 -10.20 -22.60 -26.82
CA GLN A 335 -10.16 -21.23 -27.35
C GLN A 335 -11.38 -20.93 -28.23
N SER A 336 -11.76 -21.86 -29.12
CA SER A 336 -12.97 -21.75 -29.97
C SER A 336 -14.29 -21.77 -29.19
N MET A 337 -14.23 -22.01 -27.87
CA MET A 337 -15.35 -22.02 -26.92
C MET A 337 -15.24 -20.91 -25.87
N GLY A 338 -14.31 -19.94 -26.03
CA GLY A 338 -14.13 -18.81 -25.12
C GLY A 338 -13.45 -19.14 -23.78
N TYR A 339 -12.62 -20.19 -23.74
CA TYR A 339 -11.96 -20.70 -22.53
C TYR A 339 -12.89 -20.87 -21.31
N PRO A 340 -13.88 -21.79 -21.37
CA PRO A 340 -14.84 -22.00 -20.30
C PRO A 340 -14.19 -22.32 -18.95
N LEU A 341 -14.57 -21.58 -17.90
CA LEU A 341 -14.02 -21.68 -16.54
C LEU A 341 -13.94 -23.12 -15.98
N LYS A 342 -14.91 -23.98 -16.31
CA LYS A 342 -14.92 -25.40 -15.90
C LYS A 342 -13.68 -26.19 -16.33
N PHE A 343 -13.12 -25.87 -17.50
CA PHE A 343 -11.90 -26.51 -17.98
C PHE A 343 -10.69 -25.92 -17.27
N ALA A 344 -10.63 -24.60 -17.12
CA ALA A 344 -9.54 -23.94 -16.40
C ALA A 344 -9.42 -24.39 -14.93
N GLN A 345 -10.53 -24.65 -14.26
CA GLN A 345 -10.56 -25.20 -12.90
C GLN A 345 -10.07 -26.66 -12.81
N SER A 346 -10.30 -27.47 -13.84
CA SER A 346 -9.97 -28.91 -13.82
C SER A 346 -8.61 -29.23 -14.43
N TRP A 347 -8.22 -28.54 -15.50
CA TRP A 347 -7.06 -28.84 -16.33
C TRP A 347 -5.81 -28.19 -15.73
N ASN A 348 -5.13 -28.93 -14.87
CA ASN A 348 -3.94 -28.48 -14.15
C ASN A 348 -2.73 -29.38 -14.46
N GLY A 349 -1.55 -28.80 -14.53
CA GLY A 349 -0.28 -29.48 -14.84
C GLY A 349 0.01 -29.67 -16.34
N ASN A 350 1.10 -30.38 -16.65
CA ASN A 350 1.61 -30.55 -18.03
C ASN A 350 1.26 -31.89 -18.70
N ASN A 351 0.34 -32.66 -18.13
CA ASN A 351 -0.02 -33.99 -18.64
C ASN A 351 -1.54 -34.23 -18.51
N PRO A 352 -2.31 -34.23 -19.61
CA PRO A 352 -3.76 -34.47 -19.57
C PRO A 352 -4.11 -35.95 -19.31
N CYS A 353 -3.11 -36.83 -19.38
CA CYS A 353 -3.23 -38.28 -19.15
C CYS A 353 -2.69 -38.72 -17.78
N ASP A 354 -2.55 -37.79 -16.83
CA ASP A 354 -2.16 -38.10 -15.46
C ASP A 354 -3.35 -38.66 -14.67
N ASN A 355 -3.25 -39.93 -14.25
CA ASN A 355 -4.29 -40.61 -13.49
C ASN A 355 -4.46 -40.06 -12.05
N SER A 356 -3.48 -39.30 -11.52
CA SER A 356 -3.59 -38.69 -10.19
C SER A 356 -4.51 -37.46 -10.18
N ASN A 357 -4.68 -36.80 -11.32
CA ASN A 357 -5.57 -35.65 -11.49
C ASN A 357 -6.24 -35.66 -12.88
N PRO A 358 -7.29 -36.48 -13.08
CA PRO A 358 -7.91 -36.68 -14.38
C PRO A 358 -8.59 -35.41 -14.89
N TRP A 359 -8.20 -34.96 -16.08
CA TRP A 359 -8.76 -33.77 -16.71
C TRP A 359 -10.22 -33.99 -17.12
N SER A 360 -11.11 -33.07 -16.71
CA SER A 360 -12.54 -33.17 -17.01
C SER A 360 -12.80 -33.28 -18.51
N GLY A 361 -13.54 -34.33 -18.89
CA GLY A 361 -13.89 -34.64 -20.26
C GLY A 361 -12.78 -35.30 -21.09
N ILE A 362 -11.61 -35.59 -20.54
CA ILE A 362 -10.51 -36.28 -21.23
C ILE A 362 -10.40 -37.73 -20.75
N THR A 363 -10.12 -38.66 -21.65
CA THR A 363 -9.71 -40.03 -21.29
C THR A 363 -8.56 -40.46 -22.18
N CYS A 364 -7.56 -41.10 -21.57
CA CYS A 364 -6.38 -41.56 -22.27
C CYS A 364 -6.23 -43.08 -22.24
N THR A 365 -5.46 -43.58 -23.20
CA THR A 365 -4.97 -44.97 -23.27
C THR A 365 -3.52 -44.90 -23.71
N ASP A 366 -2.63 -45.58 -23.00
CA ASP A 366 -1.18 -45.58 -23.26
C ASP A 366 -0.58 -44.17 -23.47
N GLY A 367 -0.94 -43.23 -22.58
CA GLY A 367 -0.49 -41.83 -22.63
C GLY A 367 -1.05 -40.98 -23.77
N ASN A 368 -2.01 -41.49 -24.54
CA ASN A 368 -2.62 -40.81 -25.67
C ASN A 368 -4.11 -40.53 -25.41
N ILE A 369 -4.58 -39.34 -25.76
CA ILE A 369 -6.00 -38.96 -25.66
C ILE A 369 -6.81 -39.81 -26.66
N THR A 370 -7.70 -40.66 -26.16
CA THR A 370 -8.56 -41.55 -26.96
C THR A 370 -10.04 -41.17 -26.91
N VAL A 371 -10.49 -40.46 -25.87
CA VAL A 371 -11.84 -39.91 -25.77
C VAL A 371 -11.79 -38.45 -25.35
N VAL A 372 -12.55 -37.61 -26.05
CA VAL A 372 -12.98 -36.30 -25.56
C VAL A 372 -14.50 -36.31 -25.42
N ASN A 373 -14.98 -36.06 -24.21
CA ASN A 373 -16.40 -36.04 -23.86
C ASN A 373 -16.75 -34.74 -23.13
N PHE A 374 -17.29 -33.79 -23.89
CA PHE A 374 -17.81 -32.52 -23.40
C PHE A 374 -19.36 -32.47 -23.47
N GLN A 375 -20.02 -33.62 -23.37
CA GLN A 375 -21.49 -33.71 -23.38
C GLN A 375 -22.13 -32.95 -22.20
N LYS A 376 -23.23 -32.22 -22.46
CA LYS A 376 -24.03 -31.52 -21.43
C LYS A 376 -23.21 -30.52 -20.59
N MET A 377 -22.28 -29.82 -21.23
CA MET A 377 -21.41 -28.83 -20.57
C MET A 377 -21.84 -27.38 -20.83
N SER A 378 -22.99 -27.11 -21.43
CA SER A 378 -23.47 -25.75 -21.76
C SER A 378 -22.42 -24.91 -22.49
N LEU A 379 -21.73 -25.53 -23.46
CA LEU A 379 -20.66 -24.88 -24.23
C LEU A 379 -21.22 -24.07 -25.39
N THR A 380 -20.67 -22.89 -25.60
CA THR A 380 -20.94 -22.00 -26.74
C THR A 380 -19.70 -21.93 -27.65
N GLY A 381 -19.78 -21.15 -28.74
CA GLY A 381 -18.69 -21.02 -29.71
C GLY A 381 -18.81 -22.05 -30.84
N THR A 382 -17.67 -22.58 -31.30
CA THR A 382 -17.59 -23.46 -32.48
C THR A 382 -16.78 -24.73 -32.22
N ILE A 383 -16.92 -25.73 -33.09
CA ILE A 383 -16.08 -26.93 -33.06
C ILE A 383 -14.71 -26.59 -33.66
N SER A 384 -13.65 -26.66 -32.85
CA SER A 384 -12.28 -26.33 -33.30
C SER A 384 -11.72 -27.37 -34.29
N PRO A 385 -11.08 -26.97 -35.40
CA PRO A 385 -10.40 -27.90 -36.32
C PRO A 385 -9.21 -28.63 -35.64
N HIS A 386 -8.67 -28.09 -34.54
CA HIS A 386 -7.54 -28.65 -33.79
C HIS A 386 -7.82 -30.06 -33.21
N TYR A 387 -9.08 -30.49 -33.10
CA TYR A 387 -9.41 -31.89 -32.83
C TYR A 387 -8.76 -32.85 -33.84
N GLY A 388 -8.55 -32.44 -35.09
CA GLY A 388 -7.85 -33.22 -36.12
C GLY A 388 -6.38 -33.53 -35.80
N MET A 389 -5.77 -32.79 -34.86
CA MET A 389 -4.39 -33.04 -34.41
C MET A 389 -4.29 -34.16 -33.36
N LEU A 390 -5.41 -34.59 -32.76
CA LEU A 390 -5.45 -35.69 -31.81
C LEU A 390 -5.53 -37.04 -32.55
N THR A 391 -4.45 -37.46 -33.19
CA THR A 391 -4.42 -38.65 -34.09
C THR A 391 -4.87 -39.98 -33.46
N SER A 392 -4.83 -40.08 -32.13
CA SER A 392 -5.26 -41.25 -31.36
C SER A 392 -6.74 -41.20 -30.93
N LEU A 393 -7.47 -40.13 -31.25
CA LEU A 393 -8.86 -39.90 -30.85
C LEU A 393 -9.80 -40.92 -31.50
N GLN A 394 -10.53 -41.65 -30.66
CA GLN A 394 -11.51 -42.66 -31.06
C GLN A 394 -12.95 -42.17 -30.90
N LYS A 395 -13.22 -41.35 -29.88
CA LYS A 395 -14.57 -40.85 -29.58
C LYS A 395 -14.53 -39.36 -29.27
N LEU A 396 -15.28 -38.59 -30.05
CA LEU A 396 -15.53 -37.17 -29.81
C LEU A 396 -17.03 -36.96 -29.53
N ILE A 397 -17.35 -36.59 -28.29
CA ILE A 397 -18.73 -36.45 -27.81
C ILE A 397 -18.93 -35.00 -27.36
N LEU A 398 -19.65 -34.22 -28.16
CA LEU A 398 -19.96 -32.79 -27.94
C LEU A 398 -21.47 -32.54 -27.79
N ALA A 399 -22.23 -33.62 -27.61
CA ALA A 399 -23.69 -33.59 -27.64
C ALA A 399 -24.34 -32.75 -26.53
N ASN A 400 -25.49 -32.14 -26.81
CA ASN A 400 -26.29 -31.37 -25.84
C ASN A 400 -25.52 -30.14 -25.31
N ASN A 401 -25.10 -29.26 -26.22
CA ASN A 401 -24.49 -27.97 -25.93
C ASN A 401 -25.12 -26.88 -26.84
N ASP A 402 -24.59 -25.67 -26.81
CA ASP A 402 -25.02 -24.54 -27.65
C ASP A 402 -23.96 -24.20 -28.72
N LEU A 403 -23.23 -25.21 -29.21
CA LEU A 403 -22.19 -25.03 -30.23
C LEU A 403 -22.81 -24.64 -31.58
N THR A 404 -22.14 -23.74 -32.28
CA THR A 404 -22.55 -23.16 -33.58
C THR A 404 -21.49 -23.45 -34.66
N GLY A 405 -21.77 -23.04 -35.90
CA GLY A 405 -20.87 -23.25 -37.04
C GLY A 405 -21.02 -24.63 -37.69
N THR A 406 -20.00 -25.03 -38.45
CA THR A 406 -19.96 -26.27 -39.23
C THR A 406 -19.15 -27.37 -38.54
N ILE A 407 -19.28 -28.62 -38.99
CA ILE A 407 -18.35 -29.70 -38.59
C ILE A 407 -17.03 -29.51 -39.37
N PRO A 408 -15.85 -29.36 -38.71
CA PRO A 408 -14.58 -29.16 -39.39
C PRO A 408 -14.19 -30.34 -40.28
N SER A 409 -13.62 -30.04 -41.46
CA SER A 409 -13.20 -31.06 -42.44
C SER A 409 -12.01 -31.88 -41.96
N GLU A 410 -11.21 -31.31 -41.06
CA GLU A 410 -10.03 -31.89 -40.42
C GLU A 410 -10.37 -33.16 -39.64
N LEU A 411 -11.60 -33.26 -39.09
CA LEU A 411 -12.09 -34.46 -38.39
C LEU A 411 -12.15 -35.69 -39.31
N VAL A 412 -12.30 -35.52 -40.62
CA VAL A 412 -12.28 -36.61 -41.61
C VAL A 412 -10.90 -37.28 -41.71
N THR A 413 -9.84 -36.56 -41.33
CA THR A 413 -8.46 -37.05 -41.42
C THR A 413 -8.04 -37.94 -40.25
N LEU A 414 -8.82 -37.98 -39.17
CA LEU A 414 -8.51 -38.76 -37.97
C LEU A 414 -8.54 -40.27 -38.26
N PRO A 415 -7.41 -40.99 -38.12
CA PRO A 415 -7.30 -42.38 -38.57
C PRO A 415 -8.03 -43.40 -37.68
N ASN A 416 -8.28 -43.03 -36.41
CA ASN A 416 -8.82 -43.92 -35.37
C ASN A 416 -10.25 -43.57 -34.93
N LEU A 417 -10.88 -42.55 -35.53
CA LEU A 417 -12.18 -42.05 -35.09
C LEU A 417 -13.28 -43.08 -35.36
N GLN A 418 -14.03 -43.44 -34.31
CA GLN A 418 -15.11 -44.43 -34.34
C GLN A 418 -16.48 -43.77 -34.04
N VAL A 419 -16.51 -42.75 -33.20
CA VAL A 419 -17.75 -42.06 -32.80
C VAL A 419 -17.55 -40.55 -32.86
N LEU A 420 -18.44 -39.87 -33.57
CA LEU A 420 -18.58 -38.41 -33.53
C LEU A 420 -20.03 -38.08 -33.18
N ASP A 421 -20.26 -37.61 -31.95
CA ASP A 421 -21.58 -37.27 -31.44
C ASP A 421 -21.69 -35.76 -31.21
N VAL A 422 -22.32 -35.06 -32.15
CA VAL A 422 -22.56 -33.61 -32.10
C VAL A 422 -24.06 -33.30 -32.00
N SER A 423 -24.87 -34.28 -31.58
CA SER A 423 -26.32 -34.17 -31.46
C SER A 423 -26.75 -33.05 -30.50
N ASN A 424 -27.94 -32.47 -30.72
CA ASN A 424 -28.53 -31.41 -29.90
C ASN A 424 -27.57 -30.22 -29.69
N ASN A 425 -27.23 -29.54 -30.78
CA ASN A 425 -26.46 -28.29 -30.83
C ASN A 425 -27.15 -27.32 -31.83
N ARG A 426 -26.49 -26.20 -32.17
CA ARG A 426 -26.94 -25.19 -33.13
C ARG A 426 -26.08 -25.19 -34.41
N LEU A 427 -25.62 -26.37 -34.83
CA LEU A 427 -24.73 -26.55 -35.98
C LEU A 427 -25.49 -26.47 -37.31
N HIS A 428 -24.79 -26.04 -38.34
CA HIS A 428 -25.33 -25.85 -39.69
C HIS A 428 -24.32 -26.26 -40.77
N GLY A 429 -24.72 -26.16 -42.04
CA GLY A 429 -23.86 -26.41 -43.19
C GLY A 429 -23.69 -27.89 -43.53
N GLN A 430 -22.83 -28.18 -44.52
CA GLN A 430 -22.67 -29.54 -45.05
C GLN A 430 -21.90 -30.46 -44.09
N ILE A 431 -22.25 -31.75 -44.12
CA ILE A 431 -21.61 -32.80 -43.33
C ILE A 431 -20.39 -33.34 -44.11
N PRO A 432 -19.16 -33.30 -43.54
CA PRO A 432 -17.98 -33.88 -44.17
C PRO A 432 -18.10 -35.40 -44.39
N VAL A 433 -17.47 -35.93 -45.45
CA VAL A 433 -17.54 -37.35 -45.80
C VAL A 433 -16.46 -38.15 -45.06
N PHE A 434 -16.84 -38.83 -43.98
CA PHE A 434 -15.95 -39.67 -43.17
C PHE A 434 -15.58 -40.99 -43.87
N ARG A 435 -14.37 -41.51 -43.58
CA ARG A 435 -13.88 -42.80 -44.10
C ARG A 435 -14.28 -43.94 -43.15
N GLY A 436 -14.85 -45.02 -43.68
CA GLY A 436 -15.24 -46.20 -42.90
C GLY A 436 -16.54 -46.01 -42.10
N GLN A 437 -16.83 -46.95 -41.18
CA GLN A 437 -18.03 -46.92 -40.33
C GLN A 437 -17.86 -46.02 -39.10
N VAL A 438 -17.64 -44.72 -39.31
CA VAL A 438 -17.71 -43.74 -38.21
C VAL A 438 -19.18 -43.59 -37.80
N SER A 439 -19.49 -43.84 -36.53
CA SER A 439 -20.79 -43.57 -35.94
C SER A 439 -20.97 -42.06 -35.76
N LEU A 440 -21.44 -41.40 -36.81
CA LEU A 440 -21.79 -39.99 -36.81
C LEU A 440 -23.23 -39.80 -36.30
N LYS A 441 -23.40 -38.93 -35.31
CA LYS A 441 -24.69 -38.46 -34.79
C LYS A 441 -24.78 -36.95 -34.86
N THR A 442 -25.84 -36.47 -35.49
CA THR A 442 -26.06 -35.05 -35.84
C THR A 442 -27.50 -34.60 -35.56
N GLU A 443 -28.35 -35.49 -35.07
CA GLU A 443 -29.75 -35.24 -34.73
C GLU A 443 -29.93 -34.05 -33.77
N GLY A 444 -31.06 -33.35 -33.86
CA GLY A 444 -31.33 -32.18 -33.03
C GLY A 444 -30.64 -30.88 -33.45
N ASN A 445 -29.81 -30.88 -34.51
CA ASN A 445 -29.31 -29.67 -35.16
C ASN A 445 -30.27 -29.28 -36.33
N PRO A 446 -31.00 -28.16 -36.28
CA PRO A 446 -32.06 -27.87 -37.26
C PRO A 446 -31.57 -27.63 -38.70
N ASP A 447 -30.34 -27.17 -38.87
CA ASP A 447 -29.81 -26.63 -40.14
C ASP A 447 -28.59 -27.38 -40.70
N ILE A 448 -28.25 -28.52 -40.10
CA ILE A 448 -27.18 -29.39 -40.56
C ILE A 448 -27.59 -30.13 -41.86
N GLY A 449 -26.65 -30.29 -42.79
CA GLY A 449 -26.88 -30.84 -44.13
C GLY A 449 -27.50 -29.85 -45.13
N LYS A 450 -27.83 -28.61 -44.72
CA LYS A 450 -28.37 -27.58 -45.62
C LYS A 450 -27.27 -26.71 -46.21
N ASN A 451 -27.40 -26.34 -47.49
CA ASN A 451 -26.60 -25.28 -48.09
C ASN A 451 -27.17 -23.92 -47.67
N ILE A 452 -26.65 -23.37 -46.57
CA ILE A 452 -26.88 -21.97 -46.19
C ILE A 452 -25.75 -21.15 -46.80
N THR A 453 -26.04 -20.41 -47.87
CA THR A 453 -25.19 -19.31 -48.32
C THR A 453 -25.32 -18.15 -47.34
N GLU A 454 -24.25 -17.85 -46.60
CA GLU A 454 -24.20 -16.65 -45.77
C GLU A 454 -24.23 -15.37 -46.64
N PRO A 455 -24.99 -14.34 -46.25
CA PRO A 455 -24.75 -12.98 -46.72
C PRO A 455 -23.48 -12.43 -46.03
N PRO A 456 -22.74 -11.49 -46.66
CA PRO A 456 -21.48 -11.00 -46.13
C PRO A 456 -21.63 -10.27 -44.79
N SER A 457 -20.66 -10.48 -43.91
CA SER A 457 -20.58 -9.93 -42.56
C SER A 457 -20.74 -8.40 -42.50
N GLY A 458 -21.78 -7.95 -41.79
CA GLY A 458 -21.97 -6.56 -41.36
C GLY A 458 -21.92 -6.44 -39.83
N SER A 459 -21.42 -5.31 -39.33
CA SER A 459 -21.18 -5.05 -37.90
C SER A 459 -22.45 -5.16 -37.02
N PRO A 460 -22.32 -5.52 -35.72
CA PRO A 460 -23.46 -5.56 -34.81
C PRO A 460 -23.97 -4.14 -34.50
N GLY A 461 -25.18 -3.83 -34.98
CA GLY A 461 -25.85 -2.56 -34.71
C GLY A 461 -27.36 -2.73 -34.59
N SER A 462 -27.92 -2.16 -33.52
CA SER A 462 -29.36 -1.91 -33.27
C SER A 462 -30.34 -3.07 -33.43
N ILE A 463 -30.90 -3.52 -32.30
CA ILE A 463 -32.23 -4.12 -32.24
C ILE A 463 -33.25 -3.01 -32.53
N ASP A 464 -34.15 -3.23 -33.48
CA ASP A 464 -35.21 -2.29 -33.81
C ASP A 464 -36.61 -2.91 -33.58
N SER A 465 -37.59 -2.07 -33.25
CA SER A 465 -39.00 -2.45 -33.08
C SER A 465 -39.88 -1.73 -34.11
N PRO A 466 -41.08 -2.26 -34.43
CA PRO A 466 -41.49 -2.26 -35.83
C PRO A 466 -42.26 -1.04 -36.34
N SER A 467 -42.06 -0.82 -37.64
CA SER A 467 -42.98 -0.25 -38.65
C SER A 467 -43.46 1.19 -38.52
N ASP A 468 -43.11 2.01 -39.53
CA ASP A 468 -44.15 2.43 -40.49
C ASP A 468 -43.60 2.74 -41.91
N LYS A 469 -44.48 2.75 -42.91
CA LYS A 469 -44.12 2.84 -44.34
C LYS A 469 -44.13 4.27 -44.89
N ALA A 470 -43.09 4.66 -45.64
CA ALA A 470 -43.23 5.57 -46.80
C ALA A 470 -42.08 5.40 -47.81
N SER A 471 -42.43 5.35 -49.10
CA SER A 471 -41.51 5.22 -50.23
C SER A 471 -41.11 6.58 -50.82
N THR A 472 -39.87 6.76 -51.31
CA THR A 472 -39.62 7.15 -52.72
C THR A 472 -38.14 7.14 -53.17
N SER A 473 -37.90 6.52 -54.34
CA SER A 473 -36.95 6.85 -55.42
C SER A 473 -35.51 7.38 -55.18
N GLY A 474 -34.57 6.80 -55.93
CA GLY A 474 -33.62 7.60 -56.73
C GLY A 474 -32.14 7.27 -56.60
N GLY A 475 -31.64 6.27 -57.33
CA GLY A 475 -30.22 5.87 -57.33
C GLY A 475 -29.23 6.83 -58.03
N GLY A 476 -27.93 6.47 -57.99
CA GLY A 476 -26.90 7.07 -58.84
C GLY A 476 -25.49 7.08 -58.25
N ASP A 477 -24.64 6.13 -58.64
CA ASP A 477 -23.21 6.13 -58.32
C ASP A 477 -22.45 7.32 -58.95
N LYS A 478 -21.42 7.84 -58.26
CA LYS A 478 -20.00 7.60 -58.63
C LYS A 478 -18.99 8.37 -57.78
N LYS A 479 -17.81 7.75 -57.59
CA LYS A 479 -16.57 8.36 -57.06
C LYS A 479 -15.89 9.24 -58.12
N SER A 480 -15.12 10.23 -57.68
CA SER A 480 -13.91 10.70 -58.39
C SER A 480 -12.83 11.12 -57.39
N SER A 481 -11.57 10.89 -57.76
CA SER A 481 -10.38 11.46 -57.11
C SER A 481 -9.79 12.57 -58.02
N ILE A 482 -8.52 12.95 -57.80
CA ILE A 482 -7.75 14.07 -58.41
C ILE A 482 -7.98 15.40 -57.66
N GLY A 483 -6.96 16.21 -57.31
CA GLY A 483 -5.50 16.10 -57.50
C GLY A 483 -4.75 17.33 -56.94
N VAL A 484 -3.42 17.28 -56.97
CA VAL A 484 -2.46 18.25 -56.37
C VAL A 484 -1.96 19.24 -57.47
N ILE A 485 -1.35 20.43 -57.31
CA ILE A 485 -0.43 21.04 -56.31
C ILE A 485 -0.48 22.60 -56.39
N ILE A 486 0.28 23.29 -55.51
CA ILE A 486 0.83 24.68 -55.51
C ILE A 486 0.03 25.69 -54.64
N GLY A 487 0.63 26.48 -53.73
CA GLY A 487 2.02 26.55 -53.25
C GLY A 487 2.38 27.93 -52.63
N SER A 488 3.25 27.93 -51.62
CA SER A 488 4.08 29.09 -51.18
C SER A 488 3.41 30.39 -50.68
N LEU A 489 3.15 30.47 -49.36
CA LEU A 489 3.15 31.78 -48.65
C LEU A 489 3.49 31.76 -47.13
N VAL A 490 3.72 30.61 -46.49
CA VAL A 490 3.86 30.50 -45.00
C VAL A 490 5.28 30.15 -44.51
N GLY A 491 6.19 29.73 -45.39
CA GLY A 491 7.54 29.27 -44.99
C GLY A 491 8.46 30.36 -44.40
N GLY A 492 8.19 31.64 -44.65
CA GLY A 492 9.08 32.74 -44.25
C GLY A 492 9.09 33.09 -42.76
N LEU A 493 7.98 32.89 -42.04
CA LEU A 493 7.86 33.30 -40.63
C LEU A 493 8.43 32.28 -39.63
N PHE A 494 8.40 30.98 -39.95
CA PHE A 494 8.91 29.95 -39.05
C PHE A 494 10.45 29.96 -38.93
N GLY A 495 11.16 30.26 -40.03
CA GLY A 495 12.63 30.28 -40.03
C GLY A 495 13.23 31.36 -39.12
N VAL A 496 12.65 32.56 -39.11
CA VAL A 496 13.15 33.68 -38.29
C VAL A 496 12.89 33.45 -36.80
N SER A 497 11.73 32.86 -36.46
CA SER A 497 11.39 32.53 -35.07
C SER A 497 12.33 31.46 -34.48
N LEU A 498 12.65 30.41 -35.25
CA LEU A 498 13.53 29.33 -34.79
C LEU A 498 14.96 29.80 -34.50
N VAL A 499 15.49 30.70 -35.34
CA VAL A 499 16.83 31.30 -35.13
C VAL A 499 16.82 32.24 -33.93
N GLY A 500 15.74 33.02 -33.72
CA GLY A 500 15.59 33.87 -32.54
C GLY A 500 15.61 33.07 -31.23
N VAL A 501 14.90 31.94 -31.17
CA VAL A 501 14.90 31.04 -30.00
C VAL A 501 16.28 30.42 -29.77
N LEU A 502 16.98 29.99 -30.81
CA LEU A 502 18.34 29.44 -30.68
C LEU A 502 19.35 30.49 -30.16
N VAL A 503 19.29 31.72 -30.66
CA VAL A 503 20.13 32.82 -30.17
C VAL A 503 19.79 33.17 -28.71
N PHE A 504 18.51 33.22 -28.34
CA PHE A 504 18.08 33.45 -26.96
C PHE A 504 18.57 32.36 -26.00
N CYS A 505 18.48 31.07 -26.40
CA CYS A 505 19.00 29.95 -25.62
C CYS A 505 20.53 29.99 -25.46
N LEU A 506 21.27 30.39 -26.50
CA LEU A 506 22.74 30.51 -26.44
C LEU A 506 23.21 31.71 -25.61
N LEU A 507 22.49 32.84 -25.66
CA LEU A 507 22.76 34.00 -24.79
C LEU A 507 22.43 33.69 -23.32
N LYS A 508 21.31 33.02 -23.04
CA LYS A 508 20.96 32.60 -21.67
C LYS A 508 21.97 31.58 -21.09
N ARG A 509 22.51 30.68 -21.92
CA ARG A 509 23.59 29.76 -21.51
C ARG A 509 24.92 30.45 -21.18
N ARG A 510 25.13 31.70 -21.60
CA ARG A 510 26.38 32.44 -21.40
C ARG A 510 26.39 33.37 -20.18
N HIS A 511 25.28 33.50 -19.44
CA HIS A 511 25.14 34.49 -18.37
C HIS A 511 25.09 33.91 -16.94
N VAL A 512 25.44 32.63 -16.74
CA VAL A 512 25.41 31.98 -15.40
C VAL A 512 26.82 31.57 -14.90
N ASN A 513 27.86 31.65 -15.72
CA ASN A 513 29.24 31.31 -15.30
C ASN A 513 30.21 32.51 -15.38
N SER A 514 30.36 33.27 -14.28
CA SER A 514 31.65 33.78 -13.76
C SER A 514 31.50 34.63 -12.49
N GLY A 515 32.39 34.42 -11.50
CA GLY A 515 32.48 35.16 -10.23
C GLY A 515 31.98 34.33 -9.04
N LYS A 516 32.68 33.30 -8.51
CA LYS A 516 34.09 33.14 -8.09
C LYS A 516 34.41 33.75 -6.70
N VAL A 517 34.71 32.85 -5.76
CA VAL A 517 35.39 33.01 -4.45
C VAL A 517 34.62 33.72 -3.32
N GLN A 518 34.01 32.91 -2.43
CA GLN A 518 34.36 32.93 -1.00
C GLN A 518 33.92 31.63 -0.30
N SER A 519 34.77 31.14 0.60
CA SER A 519 34.51 30.10 1.60
C SER A 519 35.53 30.31 2.72
N PRO A 520 35.32 29.78 3.94
CA PRO A 520 34.10 29.17 4.49
C PRO A 520 33.55 29.97 5.69
N ASP A 521 32.34 29.65 6.15
CA ASP A 521 32.06 29.74 7.59
C ASP A 521 30.98 28.73 8.02
N ASN A 522 31.46 27.67 8.66
CA ASN A 522 30.89 26.98 9.82
C ASN A 522 29.35 27.01 10.03
N LEU A 523 28.73 25.84 9.88
CA LEU A 523 28.00 25.27 11.02
C LEU A 523 28.17 23.75 11.08
N MET A 524 28.66 23.27 12.23
CA MET A 524 29.07 21.89 12.47
C MET A 524 28.16 21.26 13.53
N VAL A 525 27.64 20.08 13.19
CA VAL A 525 27.25 18.96 14.09
C VAL A 525 26.09 19.14 15.08
N ILE A 526 25.51 17.96 15.35
CA ILE A 526 24.40 17.58 16.22
C ILE A 526 24.72 17.87 17.71
N HIS A 527 23.70 17.97 18.58
CA HIS A 527 23.58 17.22 19.85
C HIS A 527 22.45 17.77 20.76
N PRO A 528 21.59 16.90 21.31
CA PRO A 528 20.95 17.13 22.61
C PRO A 528 21.98 16.88 23.73
N GLY A 529 22.20 17.84 24.64
CA GLY A 529 23.18 17.73 25.73
C GLY A 529 22.86 16.67 26.79
N HIS A 530 23.75 16.34 27.72
CA HIS A 530 24.43 17.31 28.60
C HIS A 530 25.81 16.86 29.13
N SER A 531 26.74 17.83 29.24
CA SER A 531 27.71 18.00 30.35
C SER A 531 28.21 19.46 30.33
N GLY A 532 28.55 20.06 31.48
CA GLY A 532 28.96 21.48 31.60
C GLY A 532 30.39 21.78 31.10
N ASP A 533 30.93 23.00 31.26
CA ASP A 533 30.55 24.07 32.20
C ASP A 533 31.12 25.46 31.78
N GLN A 534 30.70 26.54 32.48
CA GLN A 534 31.33 27.88 32.58
C GLN A 534 31.56 28.76 31.34
N ASN A 535 30.68 29.77 31.13
CA ASN A 535 30.86 31.11 31.75
C ASN A 535 29.70 32.05 31.36
N GLY A 536 29.05 32.66 32.36
CA GLY A 536 27.77 33.35 32.17
C GLY A 536 27.82 34.87 32.08
N VAL A 537 26.76 35.45 31.50
CA VAL A 537 26.26 36.80 31.81
C VAL A 537 24.77 36.68 32.17
N LYS A 538 24.31 37.51 33.11
CA LYS A 538 23.22 37.16 34.04
C LYS A 538 21.96 38.04 33.90
N ILE A 539 20.85 37.39 33.52
CA ILE A 539 19.45 37.57 33.98
C ILE A 539 18.75 38.95 33.87
N SER A 540 17.58 38.93 33.25
CA SER A 540 16.33 39.47 33.84
C SER A 540 15.11 38.67 33.37
N VAL A 541 14.24 38.24 34.30
CA VAL A 541 13.09 37.34 34.04
C VAL A 541 11.76 38.01 34.36
N ALA A 542 10.79 37.91 33.44
CA ALA A 542 9.34 37.91 33.64
C ALA A 542 8.67 37.53 32.30
N GLY A 543 7.58 36.77 32.19
CA GLY A 543 6.83 35.98 33.17
C GLY A 543 5.59 35.35 32.49
N SER A 544 5.17 34.16 32.94
CA SER A 544 3.86 33.49 32.69
C SER A 544 3.27 33.43 31.26
N SER A 545 3.36 32.23 30.67
CA SER A 545 2.25 31.45 30.11
C SER A 545 1.19 32.09 29.18
N ARG A 546 1.17 31.67 27.90
CA ARG A 546 0.06 30.85 27.33
C ARG A 546 0.33 30.38 25.89
N ASP A 547 -0.48 29.41 25.47
CA ASP A 547 -0.40 28.65 24.23
C ASP A 547 -0.36 29.52 22.96
N GLY A 548 0.48 29.13 21.98
CA GLY A 548 0.60 29.82 20.71
C GLY A 548 1.38 29.00 19.69
N ALA A 549 0.69 28.54 18.65
CA ALA A 549 1.30 27.88 17.49
C ALA A 549 1.66 28.88 16.38
N CYS A 550 2.34 28.36 15.35
CA CYS A 550 2.36 28.80 13.94
C CYS A 550 3.63 29.46 13.37
N SER A 551 3.87 29.06 12.11
CA SER A 551 4.47 29.81 11.00
C SER A 551 5.99 30.03 10.95
N GLU A 552 6.66 29.14 10.21
CA GLU A 552 7.65 29.59 9.24
C GLU A 552 7.01 30.49 8.17
N THR A 553 7.80 31.40 7.59
CA THR A 553 7.34 32.46 6.69
C THR A 553 8.07 32.38 5.34
N TYR A 554 7.34 31.96 4.29
CA TYR A 554 7.53 32.27 2.85
C TYR A 554 8.87 31.85 2.19
N SER A 555 8.89 31.13 1.06
CA SER A 555 8.39 31.63 -0.24
C SER A 555 8.59 30.59 -1.37
N GLN A 556 7.82 30.71 -2.46
CA GLN A 556 7.82 29.77 -3.59
C GLN A 556 8.86 30.11 -4.68
N SER A 557 9.41 29.10 -5.37
CA SER A 557 9.43 29.09 -6.85
C SER A 557 9.80 27.74 -7.49
N ASN A 558 8.94 27.32 -8.42
CA ASN A 558 8.93 26.15 -9.31
C ASN A 558 10.26 25.40 -9.64
N ALA A 559 10.29 24.11 -9.31
CA ALA A 559 10.65 23.02 -10.24
C ALA A 559 10.16 21.66 -9.68
N ASN A 560 9.94 20.68 -10.57
CA ASN A 560 9.47 19.29 -10.34
C ASN A 560 9.62 18.67 -8.93
N THR A 561 8.58 17.90 -8.55
CA THR A 561 8.47 16.82 -7.53
C THR A 561 7.84 17.13 -6.15
N ARG A 562 7.09 16.11 -5.67
CA ARG A 562 6.58 15.81 -4.30
C ARG A 562 5.44 16.65 -3.70
N ASP A 563 4.22 16.14 -3.87
CA ASP A 563 3.18 16.22 -2.82
C ASP A 563 3.38 15.09 -1.79
N VAL A 564 4.05 15.40 -0.68
CA VAL A 564 4.02 14.58 0.55
C VAL A 564 3.94 15.52 1.75
N HIS A 565 2.71 15.88 2.16
CA HIS A 565 2.50 16.53 3.46
C HIS A 565 2.62 15.46 4.56
N MET A 566 3.77 15.45 5.24
CA MET A 566 3.94 14.76 6.53
C MET A 566 3.78 15.76 7.67
N VAL A 567 3.37 15.25 8.83
CA VAL A 567 3.04 16.06 10.02
C VAL A 567 4.28 16.77 10.56
N GLU A 568 4.16 18.06 10.89
CA GLU A 568 5.16 18.81 11.65
C GLU A 568 5.35 18.21 13.05
N VAL A 569 6.42 17.45 13.23
CA VAL A 569 7.08 17.21 14.54
C VAL A 569 8.59 17.25 14.28
N GLY A 570 9.31 18.07 15.06
CA GLY A 570 10.64 18.56 14.68
C GLY A 570 11.76 17.50 14.54
N ASN A 571 12.76 17.87 13.74
CA ASN A 571 14.14 17.34 13.72
C ASN A 571 14.33 15.82 13.49
N MET A 572 13.48 15.16 12.69
CA MET A 572 13.68 13.76 12.26
C MET A 572 14.10 13.58 10.79
N VAL A 573 14.27 14.65 10.00
CA VAL A 573 14.64 14.53 8.58
C VAL A 573 16.16 14.57 8.42
N ILE A 574 16.73 13.55 7.77
CA ILE A 574 18.17 13.45 7.47
C ILE A 574 18.37 13.54 5.95
N SER A 575 19.37 14.28 5.49
CA SER A 575 19.62 14.46 4.05
C SER A 575 20.21 13.20 3.42
N ILE A 576 19.87 12.97 2.14
CA ILE A 576 20.40 11.81 1.40
C ILE A 576 21.92 11.85 1.26
N GLN A 577 22.52 13.06 1.20
CA GLN A 577 23.97 13.23 1.12
C GLN A 577 24.66 12.68 2.36
N VAL A 578 24.21 13.06 3.57
CA VAL A 578 24.74 12.52 4.82
C VAL A 578 24.58 11.00 4.86
N LEU A 579 23.41 10.46 4.48
CA LEU A 579 23.20 9.00 4.45
C LEU A 579 24.06 8.28 3.40
N THR A 580 24.35 8.93 2.27
CA THR A 580 25.24 8.41 1.23
C THR A 580 26.68 8.37 1.73
N ASP A 581 27.16 9.45 2.36
CA ASP A 581 28.52 9.53 2.88
C ASP A 581 28.76 8.52 4.00
N VAL A 582 27.88 8.47 5.01
CA VAL A 582 28.06 7.60 6.18
C VAL A 582 27.84 6.11 5.88
N THR A 583 27.18 5.76 4.78
CA THR A 583 27.05 4.36 4.31
C THR A 583 28.04 4.02 3.19
N ASN A 584 28.97 4.92 2.85
CA ASN A 584 29.91 4.78 1.73
C ASN A 584 29.20 4.45 0.40
N ASN A 585 28.29 5.34 0.00
CA ASN A 585 27.41 5.22 -1.17
C ASN A 585 26.62 3.89 -1.22
N PHE A 586 26.04 3.49 -0.08
CA PHE A 586 25.30 2.23 0.07
C PHE A 586 26.11 1.00 -0.38
N SER A 587 27.39 0.94 0.01
CA SER A 587 28.31 -0.15 -0.36
C SER A 587 27.83 -1.51 0.19
N GLU A 588 28.01 -2.56 -0.62
CA GLU A 588 27.78 -3.97 -0.24
C GLU A 588 28.51 -4.35 1.06
N GLY A 589 29.71 -3.79 1.30
CA GLY A 589 30.48 -4.04 2.53
C GLY A 589 29.84 -3.50 3.81
N ASN A 590 28.81 -2.66 3.69
CA ASN A 590 28.04 -2.12 4.81
C ASN A 590 26.66 -2.78 4.96
N VAL A 591 26.30 -3.78 4.15
CA VAL A 591 24.98 -4.44 4.25
C VAL A 591 24.88 -5.26 5.54
N LEU A 592 23.88 -4.94 6.36
CA LEU A 592 23.51 -5.67 7.58
C LEU A 592 22.47 -6.76 7.32
N GLY A 593 21.66 -6.60 6.26
CA GLY A 593 20.67 -7.57 5.86
C GLY A 593 19.83 -7.11 4.67
N ARG A 594 19.26 -8.08 3.94
CA ARG A 594 18.28 -7.86 2.87
C ARG A 594 16.98 -8.54 3.25
N GLY A 595 15.86 -7.85 3.13
CA GLY A 595 14.53 -8.40 3.42
C GLY A 595 13.51 -7.97 2.38
N GLY A 596 12.29 -8.53 2.42
CA GLY A 596 11.21 -8.23 1.47
C GLY A 596 10.67 -6.79 1.49
N PHE A 597 11.29 -5.91 2.28
CA PHE A 597 10.95 -4.49 2.44
C PHE A 597 12.13 -3.56 2.10
N GLY A 598 13.30 -4.09 1.72
CA GLY A 598 14.48 -3.29 1.39
C GLY A 598 15.79 -3.86 1.94
N THR A 599 16.87 -3.11 1.74
CA THR A 599 18.22 -3.44 2.23
C THR A 599 18.60 -2.52 3.38
N VAL A 600 19.13 -3.09 4.46
CA VAL A 600 19.60 -2.36 5.63
C VAL A 600 21.11 -2.22 5.58
N TYR A 601 21.60 -0.99 5.67
CA TYR A 601 23.02 -0.65 5.66
C TYR A 601 23.47 -0.14 7.03
N LYS A 602 24.71 -0.43 7.40
CA LYS A 602 25.40 0.19 8.52
C LYS A 602 25.90 1.57 8.09
N GLY A 603 25.76 2.56 8.98
CA GLY A 603 26.43 3.85 8.85
C GLY A 603 27.03 4.32 10.17
N GLU A 604 27.90 5.31 10.11
CA GLU A 604 28.49 5.97 11.27
C GLU A 604 28.46 7.49 11.07
N LEU A 605 27.70 8.20 11.90
CA LEU A 605 27.58 9.66 11.85
C LEU A 605 28.90 10.33 12.29
N HIS A 606 29.07 11.62 11.94
CA HIS A 606 30.30 12.38 12.25
C HIS A 606 30.60 12.54 13.75
N ASP A 607 29.64 12.26 14.62
CA ASP A 607 29.78 12.23 16.09
C ASP A 607 30.16 10.84 16.64
N GLY A 608 30.39 9.85 15.76
CA GLY A 608 30.67 8.45 16.10
C GLY A 608 29.42 7.60 16.36
N THR A 609 28.21 8.16 16.23
CA THR A 609 26.96 7.40 16.43
C THR A 609 26.77 6.40 15.30
N LYS A 610 26.73 5.11 15.64
CA LYS A 610 26.44 4.03 14.69
C LYS A 610 24.94 3.94 14.45
N ILE A 611 24.56 3.88 13.18
CA ILE A 611 23.17 3.86 12.73
C ILE A 611 22.89 2.68 11.78
N ALA A 612 21.63 2.26 11.73
CA ALA A 612 21.12 1.32 10.74
C ALA A 612 20.17 2.04 9.78
N VAL A 613 20.48 2.00 8.48
CA VAL A 613 19.78 2.73 7.42
C VAL A 613 19.03 1.72 6.53
N LYS A 614 17.72 1.58 6.74
CA LYS A 614 16.82 0.74 5.93
C LYS A 614 16.43 1.52 4.67
N ARG A 615 17.00 1.17 3.52
CA ARG A 615 16.69 1.73 2.21
C ARG A 615 15.62 0.87 1.53
N MET A 616 14.44 1.44 1.31
CA MET A 616 13.38 0.79 0.53
C MET A 616 13.83 0.68 -0.94
N GLU A 617 13.57 -0.43 -1.63
CA GLU A 617 14.04 -0.62 -3.01
C GLU A 617 13.38 0.34 -4.01
N SER A 618 14.21 1.01 -4.82
CA SER A 618 13.77 2.04 -5.78
C SER A 618 13.18 1.46 -7.08
N SER A 619 13.32 0.17 -7.36
CA SER A 619 12.91 -0.45 -8.64
C SER A 619 11.41 -0.64 -8.77
N VAL A 620 10.72 -1.02 -7.68
CA VAL A 620 9.24 -1.13 -7.64
C VAL A 620 8.75 -0.77 -6.25
N VAL A 621 8.40 0.50 -5.99
CA VAL A 621 7.65 0.79 -4.76
C VAL A 621 6.19 0.39 -4.94
N SER A 622 5.90 -0.86 -4.63
CA SER A 622 4.53 -1.34 -4.44
C SER A 622 3.77 -0.43 -3.47
N LYS A 623 2.44 -0.29 -3.66
CA LYS A 623 1.58 0.46 -2.72
C LYS A 623 1.75 -0.04 -1.27
N LYS A 624 2.08 -1.33 -1.11
CA LYS A 624 2.42 -1.99 0.15
C LYS A 624 3.65 -1.33 0.81
N GLY A 625 4.80 -1.25 0.12
CA GLY A 625 6.02 -0.64 0.65
C GLY A 625 5.88 0.85 1.02
N LEU A 626 5.08 1.64 0.29
CA LEU A 626 4.76 3.02 0.70
C LEU A 626 3.86 3.07 1.94
N THR A 627 2.90 2.16 2.05
CA THR A 627 2.00 2.07 3.21
C THR A 627 2.76 1.63 4.46
N GLU A 628 3.70 0.71 4.32
CA GLU A 628 4.57 0.23 5.40
C GLU A 628 5.51 1.34 5.88
N PHE A 629 6.21 2.02 4.96
CA PHE A 629 7.06 3.19 5.29
C PHE A 629 6.27 4.29 6.03
N LYS A 630 5.05 4.60 5.58
CA LYS A 630 4.17 5.58 6.26
C LYS A 630 3.69 5.08 7.63
N SER A 631 3.33 3.81 7.76
CA SER A 631 2.87 3.21 9.02
C SER A 631 3.99 3.20 10.07
N GLU A 632 5.20 2.83 9.65
CA GLU A 632 6.38 2.74 10.52
C GLU A 632 6.75 4.11 11.10
N ILE A 633 6.76 5.18 10.28
CA ILE A 633 6.94 6.57 10.77
C ILE A 633 5.78 6.98 11.70
N ALA A 634 4.52 6.70 11.31
CA ALA A 634 3.34 7.12 12.09
C ALA A 634 3.22 6.44 13.47
N VAL A 635 3.85 5.26 13.63
CA VAL A 635 3.93 4.55 14.91
C VAL A 635 5.15 5.01 15.70
N LEU A 636 6.36 4.94 15.14
CA LEU A 636 7.62 5.22 15.86
C LEU A 636 7.81 6.69 16.27
N THR A 637 7.07 7.61 15.68
CA THR A 637 6.97 9.01 16.16
C THR A 637 6.13 9.14 17.45
N LYS A 638 5.21 8.20 17.71
CA LYS A 638 4.30 8.19 18.87
C LYS A 638 4.74 7.26 20.00
N VAL A 639 5.44 6.17 19.68
CA VAL A 639 5.87 5.15 20.65
C VAL A 639 7.35 5.30 20.98
N ARG A 640 7.69 5.31 22.28
CA ARG A 640 9.08 5.31 22.78
C ARG A 640 9.18 4.44 24.02
N HIS A 641 9.94 3.35 23.92
CA HIS A 641 10.07 2.39 25.01
C HIS A 641 11.41 1.64 24.90
N ARG A 642 11.99 1.25 26.04
CA ARG A 642 13.33 0.63 26.12
C ARG A 642 13.47 -0.70 25.35
N HIS A 643 12.34 -1.39 25.11
CA HIS A 643 12.27 -2.67 24.39
C HIS A 643 11.65 -2.55 22.99
N LEU A 644 11.60 -1.34 22.42
CA LEU A 644 11.27 -1.08 21.01
C LEU A 644 12.45 -0.36 20.36
N VAL A 645 12.77 -0.66 19.11
CA VAL A 645 13.86 -0.02 18.39
C VAL A 645 13.51 1.45 18.09
N ALA A 646 14.39 2.36 18.46
CA ALA A 646 14.21 3.79 18.25
C ALA A 646 14.45 4.20 16.80
N LEU A 647 13.48 4.90 16.20
CA LEU A 647 13.68 5.66 14.97
C LEU A 647 14.43 6.96 15.30
N ILE A 648 15.62 7.12 14.74
CA ILE A 648 16.44 8.35 14.83
C ILE A 648 15.95 9.38 13.81
N GLY A 649 15.60 8.93 12.61
CA GLY A 649 15.09 9.81 11.56
C GLY A 649 14.68 9.07 10.29
N TYR A 650 14.34 9.84 9.25
CA TYR A 650 13.99 9.33 7.94
C TYR A 650 14.47 10.28 6.83
N CYS A 651 14.54 9.77 5.60
CA CYS A 651 14.90 10.53 4.41
C CYS A 651 13.87 10.33 3.30
N LEU A 652 13.52 11.43 2.63
CA LEU A 652 12.61 11.51 1.49
C LEU A 652 13.23 12.35 0.39
N ASP A 653 14.09 11.75 -0.43
CA ASP A 653 14.64 12.41 -1.63
C ASP A 653 14.56 11.54 -2.88
N GLY A 654 14.44 12.15 -4.06
CA GLY A 654 14.12 11.47 -5.32
C GLY A 654 12.91 10.52 -5.18
N ASN A 655 13.17 9.25 -5.52
CA ASN A 655 12.33 8.08 -5.22
C ASN A 655 12.81 7.33 -3.96
N GLU A 656 13.92 7.73 -3.37
CA GLU A 656 14.52 7.15 -2.18
C GLU A 656 13.65 7.39 -0.96
N ARG A 657 13.50 6.33 -0.17
CA ARG A 657 12.78 6.33 1.10
C ARG A 657 13.64 5.55 2.05
N LEU A 658 14.20 6.23 3.05
CA LEU A 658 15.08 5.61 4.03
C LEU A 658 14.57 5.84 5.45
N LEU A 659 14.67 4.81 6.28
CA LEU A 659 14.42 4.88 7.71
C LEU A 659 15.74 4.65 8.45
N VAL A 660 16.01 5.48 9.45
CA VAL A 660 17.29 5.51 10.18
C VAL A 660 17.01 5.17 11.63
N TYR A 661 17.59 4.08 12.10
CA TYR A 661 17.43 3.54 13.45
C TYR A 661 18.75 3.52 14.19
N GLU A 662 18.68 3.33 15.51
CA GLU A 662 19.83 2.91 16.30
C GLU A 662 20.45 1.61 15.76
N PHE A 663 21.79 1.53 15.75
CA PHE A 663 22.49 0.31 15.34
C PHE A 663 22.51 -0.72 16.48
N MET A 664 21.96 -1.91 16.22
CA MET A 664 21.89 -3.01 17.18
C MET A 664 23.05 -4.01 16.90
N PRO A 665 24.13 -4.01 17.70
CA PRO A 665 25.40 -4.61 17.32
C PRO A 665 25.40 -6.14 17.29
N GLN A 666 24.53 -6.80 18.08
CA GLN A 666 24.47 -8.26 18.12
C GLN A 666 23.56 -8.86 17.03
N GLY A 667 22.85 -8.02 16.27
CA GLY A 667 21.97 -8.45 15.17
C GLY A 667 20.61 -8.99 15.65
N THR A 668 20.03 -9.90 14.88
CA THR A 668 18.69 -10.47 15.14
C THR A 668 18.75 -11.67 16.10
N LEU A 669 17.67 -11.91 16.85
CA LEU A 669 17.54 -13.12 17.68
C LEU A 669 17.60 -14.41 16.85
N SER A 670 17.07 -14.41 15.62
CA SER A 670 17.13 -15.56 14.71
C SER A 670 18.55 -16.07 14.46
N ARG A 671 19.52 -15.14 14.42
CA ARG A 671 20.96 -15.43 14.28
C ARG A 671 21.48 -16.29 15.41
N HIS A 672 21.15 -15.91 16.65
CA HIS A 672 21.62 -16.56 17.87
C HIS A 672 20.85 -17.84 18.22
N LEU A 673 19.62 -18.00 17.73
CA LEU A 673 18.85 -19.25 17.90
C LEU A 673 19.16 -20.30 16.83
N PHE A 674 19.24 -19.92 15.55
CA PHE A 674 19.25 -20.90 14.45
C PHE A 674 20.55 -20.97 13.65
N HIS A 675 21.28 -19.86 13.54
CA HIS A 675 22.47 -19.76 12.67
C HIS A 675 23.79 -19.66 13.47
N TRP A 676 23.72 -19.79 14.79
CA TRP A 676 24.87 -19.58 15.67
C TRP A 676 26.05 -20.52 15.39
N LYS A 677 25.78 -21.76 14.97
CA LYS A 677 26.80 -22.75 14.58
C LYS A 677 27.50 -22.37 13.27
N GLU A 678 26.74 -21.86 12.29
CA GLU A 678 27.23 -21.43 10.98
C GLU A 678 28.05 -20.13 11.09
N GLU A 679 27.68 -19.26 12.02
CA GLU A 679 28.32 -17.94 12.23
C GLU A 679 29.37 -17.92 13.35
N GLY A 680 29.73 -19.07 13.93
CA GLY A 680 30.79 -19.18 14.95
C GLY A 680 30.47 -18.50 16.29
N LEU A 681 29.17 -18.29 16.59
CA LEU A 681 28.70 -17.72 17.85
C LEU A 681 28.65 -18.79 18.95
N LYS A 682 28.34 -18.39 20.19
CA LYS A 682 28.05 -19.32 21.30
C LYS A 682 26.53 -19.53 21.41
N PRO A 683 26.05 -20.72 21.84
CA PRO A 683 24.63 -20.94 22.09
C PRO A 683 24.12 -20.02 23.20
N LEU A 684 22.89 -19.52 23.06
CA LEU A 684 22.25 -18.75 24.12
C LEU A 684 21.89 -19.66 25.31
N GLN A 685 22.47 -19.35 26.48
CA GLN A 685 22.08 -19.93 27.76
C GLN A 685 20.61 -19.63 28.08
N TRP A 686 19.96 -20.53 28.82
CA TRP A 686 18.53 -20.43 29.15
C TRP A 686 18.15 -19.14 29.87
N ASN A 687 18.94 -18.71 30.87
CA ASN A 687 18.76 -17.44 31.57
C ASN A 687 18.72 -16.21 30.64
N ARG A 688 19.48 -16.22 29.53
CA ARG A 688 19.46 -15.17 28.50
C ARG A 688 18.27 -15.31 27.57
N ARG A 689 17.85 -16.53 27.21
CA ARG A 689 16.58 -16.74 26.49
C ARG A 689 15.38 -16.21 27.28
N LEU A 690 15.31 -16.50 28.59
CA LEU A 690 14.31 -15.94 29.51
C LEU A 690 14.36 -14.40 29.58
N SER A 691 15.56 -13.82 29.71
CA SER A 691 15.74 -12.36 29.75
C SER A 691 15.23 -11.68 28.45
N ILE A 692 15.54 -12.28 27.30
CA ILE A 692 15.09 -11.82 25.97
C ILE A 692 13.57 -11.99 25.83
N ALA A 693 13.00 -13.10 26.29
CA ALA A 693 11.56 -13.34 26.27
C ALA A 693 10.79 -12.28 27.10
N LEU A 694 11.28 -11.98 28.30
CA LEU A 694 10.70 -10.95 29.18
C LEU A 694 10.78 -9.55 28.56
N ASP A 695 11.88 -9.22 27.88
CA ASP A 695 12.06 -7.93 27.19
C ASP A 695 11.08 -7.76 26.03
N VAL A 696 10.95 -8.79 25.19
CA VAL A 696 9.96 -8.82 24.11
C VAL A 696 8.55 -8.72 24.67
N ALA A 697 8.23 -9.46 25.75
CA ALA A 697 6.93 -9.39 26.40
C ALA A 697 6.60 -7.98 26.92
N ARG A 698 7.55 -7.31 27.60
CA ARG A 698 7.43 -5.92 28.08
C ARG A 698 7.30 -4.93 26.90
N GLY A 699 7.98 -5.18 25.78
CA GLY A 699 7.85 -4.39 24.55
C GLY A 699 6.46 -4.47 23.92
N VAL A 700 5.88 -5.66 23.81
CA VAL A 700 4.56 -5.88 23.22
C VAL A 700 3.43 -5.49 24.18
N GLU A 701 3.58 -5.72 25.49
CA GLU A 701 2.66 -5.19 26.52
C GLU A 701 2.52 -3.66 26.39
N TYR A 702 3.65 -2.95 26.28
CA TYR A 702 3.62 -1.50 26.11
C TYR A 702 2.82 -1.06 24.87
N LEU A 703 2.97 -1.75 23.73
CA LEU A 703 2.18 -1.48 22.53
C LEU A 703 0.67 -1.76 22.73
N HIS A 704 0.32 -2.78 23.52
CA HIS A 704 -1.06 -3.21 23.71
C HIS A 704 -1.84 -2.36 24.70
N SER A 705 -1.25 -2.03 25.87
CA SER A 705 -1.97 -1.50 27.04
C SER A 705 -1.40 -0.24 27.67
N LEU A 706 -0.12 0.11 27.44
CA LEU A 706 0.53 1.25 28.13
C LEU A 706 0.77 2.46 27.22
N ALA A 707 0.75 2.28 25.90
CA ALA A 707 0.75 3.37 24.93
C ALA A 707 -0.60 4.12 24.94
N HIS A 708 -0.60 5.40 24.54
CA HIS A 708 -1.81 6.24 24.47
C HIS A 708 -2.86 5.70 23.48
N GLN A 709 -2.47 4.82 22.56
CA GLN A 709 -3.34 4.12 21.62
C GLN A 709 -2.86 2.66 21.56
N THR A 710 -3.78 1.68 21.46
CA THR A 710 -3.39 0.27 21.31
C THR A 710 -2.86 -0.01 19.90
N PHE A 711 -1.61 -0.46 19.82
CA PHE A 711 -0.94 -0.86 18.58
C PHE A 711 -0.79 -2.38 18.54
N ILE A 712 -1.08 -2.99 17.37
CA ILE A 712 -0.97 -4.44 17.13
C ILE A 712 0.08 -4.67 16.05
N HIS A 713 1.10 -5.48 16.33
CA HIS A 713 2.31 -5.61 15.51
C HIS A 713 2.14 -6.47 14.27
N ARG A 714 1.40 -7.59 14.38
CA ARG A 714 1.04 -8.53 13.30
C ARG A 714 2.19 -9.30 12.62
N ASP A 715 3.46 -9.02 12.94
CA ASP A 715 4.61 -9.72 12.34
C ASP A 715 5.76 -9.89 13.34
N LEU A 716 5.41 -10.33 14.56
CA LEU A 716 6.37 -10.62 15.62
C LEU A 716 7.04 -11.99 15.35
N LYS A 717 8.35 -12.00 15.17
CA LYS A 717 9.18 -13.19 14.84
C LYS A 717 10.65 -12.96 15.24
N PRO A 718 11.50 -13.99 15.37
CA PRO A 718 12.89 -13.83 15.82
C PRO A 718 13.79 -12.97 14.93
N SER A 719 13.46 -12.79 13.64
CA SER A 719 14.19 -11.87 12.76
C SER A 719 13.84 -10.39 13.00
N ASN A 720 12.70 -10.11 13.65
CA ASN A 720 12.22 -8.76 13.98
C ASN A 720 12.50 -8.41 15.46
N ILE A 721 13.31 -9.20 16.15
CA ILE A 721 13.82 -8.94 17.50
C ILE A 721 15.31 -8.71 17.38
N LEU A 722 15.78 -7.50 17.73
CA LEU A 722 17.18 -7.10 17.67
C LEU A 722 17.79 -7.09 19.08
N LEU A 723 19.09 -7.39 19.17
CA LEU A 723 19.83 -7.51 20.42
C LEU A 723 20.87 -6.40 20.57
N GLY A 724 20.86 -5.74 21.73
CA GLY A 724 21.83 -4.71 22.14
C GLY A 724 23.21 -5.30 22.44
N ASP A 725 24.19 -4.43 22.66
CA ASP A 725 25.50 -4.80 23.19
C ASP A 725 25.40 -5.52 24.54
N ASP A 726 24.48 -5.08 25.39
CA ASP A 726 24.08 -5.68 26.67
C ASP A 726 23.23 -6.97 26.56
N MET A 727 23.02 -7.49 25.33
CA MET A 727 22.13 -8.61 25.01
C MET A 727 20.66 -8.41 25.40
N ARG A 728 20.21 -7.17 25.64
CA ARG A 728 18.80 -6.84 25.88
C ARG A 728 18.05 -6.76 24.56
N ALA A 729 16.77 -7.14 24.57
CA ALA A 729 15.99 -7.26 23.35
C ALA A 729 15.17 -6.00 23.05
N LYS A 730 15.09 -5.66 21.76
CA LYS A 730 14.21 -4.62 21.21
C LYS A 730 13.43 -5.15 20.02
N VAL A 731 12.12 -4.88 19.99
CA VAL A 731 11.22 -5.25 18.89
C VAL A 731 11.33 -4.21 17.75
N ALA A 732 11.38 -4.68 16.51
CA ALA A 732 11.66 -3.92 15.30
C ALA A 732 10.66 -4.21 14.16
N ASP A 733 10.75 -3.45 13.06
CA ASP A 733 9.98 -3.61 11.82
C ASP A 733 8.47 -3.34 11.97
N PHE A 734 8.13 -2.07 12.15
CA PHE A 734 6.76 -1.61 12.46
C PHE A 734 5.88 -1.41 11.21
N GLY A 735 6.34 -1.81 10.02
CA GLY A 735 5.65 -1.57 8.75
C GLY A 735 4.22 -2.14 8.67
N LEU A 736 3.96 -3.27 9.34
CA LEU A 736 2.63 -3.92 9.35
C LEU A 736 1.75 -3.53 10.55
N VAL A 737 2.23 -2.67 11.45
CA VAL A 737 1.52 -2.30 12.69
C VAL A 737 0.22 -1.56 12.39
N ARG A 738 -0.81 -1.85 13.19
CA ARG A 738 -2.12 -1.19 13.10
C ARG A 738 -2.59 -0.69 14.46
N LEU A 739 -3.26 0.45 14.45
CA LEU A 739 -4.07 0.92 15.56
C LEU A 739 -5.30 0.02 15.72
N ALA A 740 -5.57 -0.44 16.94
CA ALA A 740 -6.87 -1.01 17.27
C ALA A 740 -7.92 0.11 17.39
N PRO A 741 -9.16 -0.09 16.91
CA PRO A 741 -10.23 0.87 17.12
C PRO A 741 -10.63 0.88 18.59
N GLU A 742 -11.09 2.02 19.10
CA GLU A 742 -11.58 2.11 20.49
C GLU A 742 -12.89 1.33 20.64
N GLY A 743 -12.85 0.27 21.46
CA GLY A 743 -13.95 -0.68 21.65
C GLY A 743 -13.65 -2.08 21.11
N LYS A 744 -14.39 -3.08 21.56
CA LYS A 744 -14.14 -4.52 21.26
C LYS A 744 -14.54 -4.95 19.83
N GLY A 745 -14.33 -4.09 18.83
CA GLY A 745 -14.62 -4.36 17.43
C GLY A 745 -13.36 -4.78 16.65
N SER A 746 -13.35 -6.00 16.11
CA SER A 746 -12.27 -6.43 15.22
C SER A 746 -12.43 -5.78 13.83
N ILE A 747 -11.36 -5.17 13.32
CA ILE A 747 -11.30 -4.75 11.91
C ILE A 747 -10.96 -5.97 11.05
N GLU A 748 -11.77 -6.23 10.02
CA GLU A 748 -11.40 -7.15 8.94
C GLU A 748 -10.43 -6.42 8.00
N THR A 749 -9.21 -6.93 7.89
CA THR A 749 -8.15 -6.32 7.07
C THR A 749 -7.49 -7.36 6.17
N CYS A 750 -6.78 -6.89 5.13
CA CYS A 750 -5.94 -7.77 4.32
C CYS A 750 -4.98 -8.60 5.22
N LEU A 751 -4.93 -9.90 4.97
CA LEU A 751 -4.05 -10.84 5.67
C LEU A 751 -2.59 -10.45 5.41
N ALA A 752 -1.85 -10.12 6.47
CA ALA A 752 -0.42 -9.85 6.38
C ALA A 752 0.27 -10.17 7.71
N GLY A 753 1.37 -10.91 7.61
CA GLY A 753 2.22 -11.46 8.67
C GLY A 753 2.97 -12.68 8.12
N THR A 754 3.93 -13.22 8.87
CA THR A 754 4.77 -14.36 8.42
C THR A 754 4.11 -15.71 8.72
N PHE A 755 4.08 -16.62 7.73
CA PHE A 755 3.60 -17.99 7.91
C PHE A 755 4.37 -18.72 9.03
N GLY A 756 3.66 -19.55 9.82
CA GLY A 756 4.17 -20.14 11.06
C GLY A 756 3.89 -19.31 12.32
N TYR A 757 3.82 -17.97 12.20
CA TYR A 757 3.49 -17.06 13.31
C TYR A 757 2.04 -16.53 13.26
N LEU A 758 1.37 -16.64 12.11
CA LEU A 758 -0.01 -16.22 11.93
C LEU A 758 -1.00 -17.01 12.82
N ALA A 759 -1.77 -16.27 13.62
CA ALA A 759 -2.83 -16.85 14.46
C ALA A 759 -3.97 -17.46 13.62
N PRO A 760 -4.50 -18.66 13.95
CA PRO A 760 -5.45 -19.37 13.10
C PRO A 760 -6.75 -18.60 12.80
N GLU A 761 -7.32 -17.90 13.78
CA GLU A 761 -8.50 -17.06 13.59
C GLU A 761 -8.22 -15.88 12.67
N TYR A 762 -7.00 -15.34 12.71
CA TYR A 762 -6.61 -14.20 11.90
C TYR A 762 -6.39 -14.62 10.45
N ALA A 763 -5.76 -15.78 10.23
CA ALA A 763 -5.65 -16.41 8.92
C ALA A 763 -7.01 -16.75 8.29
N VAL A 764 -7.99 -17.21 9.08
CA VAL A 764 -9.32 -17.63 8.58
C VAL A 764 -10.33 -16.49 8.46
N THR A 765 -10.31 -15.50 9.38
CA THR A 765 -11.37 -14.47 9.47
C THR A 765 -10.90 -13.05 9.16
N GLY A 766 -9.59 -12.81 8.99
CA GLY A 766 -9.03 -11.47 8.78
C GLY A 766 -9.16 -10.51 9.96
N ARG A 767 -9.75 -10.95 11.08
CA ARG A 767 -10.02 -10.15 12.28
C ARG A 767 -8.76 -9.91 13.09
N VAL A 768 -8.37 -8.63 13.20
CA VAL A 768 -7.19 -8.23 13.98
C VAL A 768 -7.59 -7.94 15.43
N THR A 769 -6.87 -8.54 16.39
CA THR A 769 -6.95 -8.25 17.83
C THR A 769 -5.56 -8.35 18.46
N THR A 770 -5.34 -7.84 19.67
CA THR A 770 -4.06 -7.99 20.40
C THR A 770 -3.63 -9.45 20.57
N LYS A 771 -4.59 -10.39 20.56
CA LYS A 771 -4.35 -11.84 20.70
C LYS A 771 -3.63 -12.49 19.52
N VAL A 772 -3.45 -11.80 18.39
CA VAL A 772 -2.63 -12.30 17.27
C VAL A 772 -1.13 -12.18 17.58
N ASP A 773 -0.72 -11.11 18.25
CA ASP A 773 0.67 -10.93 18.70
C ASP A 773 0.98 -11.88 19.87
N VAL A 774 0.00 -12.13 20.75
CA VAL A 774 0.13 -13.13 21.84
C VAL A 774 0.39 -14.53 21.27
N PHE A 775 -0.32 -14.91 20.20
CA PHE A 775 -0.07 -16.18 19.51
C PHE A 775 1.34 -16.24 18.93
N SER A 776 1.75 -15.17 18.22
CA SER A 776 3.08 -15.04 17.61
C SER A 776 4.20 -15.14 18.68
N PHE A 777 4.00 -14.51 19.83
CA PHE A 777 4.89 -14.58 20.98
C PHE A 777 4.98 -16.00 21.57
N GLY A 778 3.85 -16.71 21.66
CA GLY A 778 3.82 -18.12 22.06
C GLY A 778 4.66 -19.02 21.14
N VAL A 779 4.65 -18.76 19.82
CA VAL A 779 5.51 -19.48 18.86
C VAL A 779 6.99 -19.21 19.18
N ILE A 780 7.37 -17.94 19.39
CA ILE A 780 8.75 -17.55 19.73
C ILE A 780 9.22 -18.23 21.03
N LEU A 781 8.36 -18.37 22.04
CA LEU A 781 8.70 -19.14 23.25
C LEU A 781 8.98 -20.62 22.94
N MET A 782 8.22 -21.25 22.04
CA MET A 782 8.50 -22.63 21.59
C MET A 782 9.83 -22.71 20.83
N GLU A 783 10.15 -21.73 19.99
CA GLU A 783 11.45 -21.65 19.30
C GLU A 783 12.61 -21.48 20.29
N MET A 784 12.44 -20.67 21.33
CA MET A 784 13.44 -20.49 22.40
C MET A 784 13.65 -21.76 23.25
N ILE A 785 12.61 -22.56 23.50
CA ILE A 785 12.73 -23.83 24.24
C ILE A 785 13.39 -24.92 23.39
N THR A 786 13.06 -24.97 22.09
CA THR A 786 13.36 -26.13 21.23
C THR A 786 14.56 -25.95 20.30
N GLY A 787 15.01 -24.71 20.06
CA GLY A 787 16.01 -24.39 19.05
C GLY A 787 15.54 -24.59 17.60
N ARG A 788 14.26 -24.94 17.39
CA ARG A 788 13.68 -25.21 16.06
C ARG A 788 12.95 -23.99 15.50
N LYS A 789 12.91 -23.88 14.17
CA LYS A 789 12.14 -22.85 13.44
C LYS A 789 10.64 -23.17 13.47
N ALA A 790 9.79 -22.15 13.46
CA ALA A 790 8.33 -22.26 13.45
C ALA A 790 7.78 -23.10 12.29
N LEU A 791 8.42 -22.98 11.12
CA LEU A 791 8.28 -23.86 9.96
C LEU A 791 9.66 -24.42 9.62
N ASP A 792 9.78 -25.74 9.60
CA ASP A 792 11.04 -26.45 9.37
C ASP A 792 10.84 -27.58 8.35
N GLU A 793 11.10 -27.26 7.08
CA GLU A 793 10.94 -28.17 5.94
C GLU A 793 11.96 -29.33 5.93
N THR A 794 12.97 -29.30 6.81
CA THR A 794 13.93 -30.41 6.96
C THR A 794 13.37 -31.60 7.72
N GLN A 795 12.19 -31.44 8.33
CA GLN A 795 11.55 -32.40 9.22
C GLN A 795 10.47 -33.22 8.51
N PRO A 796 10.13 -34.42 9.02
CA PRO A 796 9.01 -35.19 8.49
C PRO A 796 7.70 -34.39 8.50
N GLU A 797 6.81 -34.63 7.55
CA GLU A 797 5.57 -33.88 7.29
C GLU A 797 4.76 -33.57 8.57
N ASP A 798 4.57 -34.58 9.43
CA ASP A 798 3.91 -34.45 10.74
C ASP A 798 4.54 -33.41 11.69
N SER A 799 5.81 -33.06 11.50
CA SER A 799 6.65 -32.29 12.43
C SER A 799 7.10 -30.93 11.88
N VAL A 800 6.76 -30.60 10.63
CA VAL A 800 7.12 -29.34 9.95
C VAL A 800 6.60 -28.10 10.68
N HIS A 801 5.37 -28.17 11.21
CA HIS A 801 4.74 -27.06 11.94
C HIS A 801 5.00 -27.15 13.46
N LEU A 802 5.83 -26.24 13.97
CA LEU A 802 6.34 -26.30 15.35
C LEU A 802 5.22 -26.35 16.40
N VAL A 803 4.18 -25.51 16.28
CA VAL A 803 3.09 -25.45 17.27
C VAL A 803 2.32 -26.78 17.36
N THR A 804 2.11 -27.45 16.23
CA THR A 804 1.40 -28.74 16.19
C THR A 804 2.26 -29.85 16.79
N TRP A 805 3.56 -29.85 16.49
CA TRP A 805 4.52 -30.80 17.03
C TRP A 805 4.73 -30.61 18.53
N PHE A 806 5.00 -29.38 18.98
CA PHE A 806 5.28 -29.02 20.37
C PHE A 806 4.09 -29.37 21.28
N ARG A 807 2.85 -29.09 20.84
CA ARG A 807 1.64 -29.50 21.57
C ARG A 807 1.57 -31.01 21.82
N ARG A 808 2.04 -31.86 20.89
CA ARG A 808 2.10 -33.31 21.09
C ARG A 808 3.24 -33.69 22.06
N MET A 809 4.41 -33.05 21.94
CA MET A 809 5.55 -33.32 22.82
C MET A 809 5.27 -32.91 24.28
N ASN A 810 4.53 -31.82 24.50
CA ASN A 810 4.18 -31.29 25.83
C ASN A 810 3.12 -32.12 26.59
N LEU A 811 2.54 -33.16 25.99
CA LEU A 811 1.57 -34.05 26.66
C LEU A 811 2.21 -35.01 27.68
N ASN A 812 3.50 -35.28 27.56
CA ASN A 812 4.23 -36.19 28.44
C ASN A 812 5.59 -35.56 28.81
N LYS A 813 5.92 -35.56 30.10
CA LYS A 813 7.17 -34.98 30.63
C LYS A 813 8.42 -35.58 29.99
N GLU A 814 8.41 -36.87 29.65
CA GLU A 814 9.56 -37.53 28.99
C GLU A 814 9.73 -37.11 27.52
N THR A 815 8.63 -36.87 26.79
CA THR A 815 8.70 -36.37 25.41
C THR A 815 8.99 -34.87 25.37
N PHE A 816 8.48 -34.11 26.34
CA PHE A 816 8.82 -32.71 26.52
C PHE A 816 10.31 -32.53 26.81
N ARG A 817 10.90 -33.34 27.71
CA ARG A 817 12.34 -33.31 28.00
C ARG A 817 13.21 -33.58 26.76
N LYS A 818 12.72 -34.39 25.81
CA LYS A 818 13.37 -34.66 24.51
C LYS A 818 13.15 -33.58 23.44
N ALA A 819 12.22 -32.65 23.68
CA ALA A 819 11.92 -31.54 22.79
C ALA A 819 12.69 -30.25 23.15
N ILE A 820 13.31 -30.21 24.33
CA ILE A 820 14.20 -29.11 24.77
C ILE A 820 15.47 -29.12 23.89
N ASP A 821 15.93 -27.93 23.54
CA ASP A 821 17.17 -27.70 22.81
C ASP A 821 18.37 -28.39 23.53
N PRO A 822 19.08 -29.32 22.88
CA PRO A 822 20.18 -30.07 23.49
C PRO A 822 21.41 -29.21 23.83
N ASP A 823 21.49 -27.98 23.29
CA ASP A 823 22.55 -27.02 23.61
C ASP A 823 22.20 -26.15 24.86
N ILE A 824 21.09 -26.45 25.56
CA ILE A 824 20.75 -25.90 26.88
C ILE A 824 21.26 -26.84 27.99
N ASP A 825 22.01 -26.30 28.96
CA ASP A 825 22.40 -27.04 30.16
C ASP A 825 21.18 -27.31 31.07
N MET A 826 21.07 -28.52 31.61
CA MET A 826 19.84 -29.05 32.21
C MET A 826 20.01 -29.41 33.70
N ASP A 827 19.79 -28.44 34.57
CA ASP A 827 19.52 -28.69 35.99
C ASP A 827 18.00 -28.71 36.30
N GLU A 828 17.63 -29.11 37.52
CA GLU A 828 16.22 -29.24 37.93
C GLU A 828 15.50 -27.88 38.04
N GLU A 829 16.23 -26.79 38.32
CA GLU A 829 15.69 -25.42 38.39
C GLU A 829 15.39 -24.88 36.97
N THR A 830 16.30 -25.12 36.03
CA THR A 830 16.15 -24.86 34.60
C THR A 830 15.01 -25.68 34.01
N LEU A 831 14.91 -26.97 34.34
CA LEU A 831 13.80 -27.81 33.88
C LEU A 831 12.45 -27.30 34.42
N GLY A 832 12.40 -26.85 35.68
CA GLY A 832 11.22 -26.21 36.27
C GLY A 832 10.78 -24.96 35.50
N SER A 833 11.71 -24.02 35.28
CA SER A 833 11.42 -22.78 34.53
C SER A 833 11.08 -23.04 33.06
N ILE A 834 11.74 -23.99 32.38
CA ILE A 834 11.37 -24.42 31.01
C ILE A 834 9.94 -24.99 30.98
N SER A 835 9.53 -25.78 31.98
CA SER A 835 8.15 -26.29 32.07
C SER A 835 7.14 -25.16 32.18
N THR A 836 7.39 -24.17 33.05
CA THR A 836 6.51 -22.99 33.20
C THR A 836 6.42 -22.16 31.92
N VAL A 837 7.53 -21.95 31.20
CA VAL A 837 7.50 -21.26 29.90
C VAL A 837 6.80 -22.11 28.82
N GLY A 838 6.93 -23.44 28.85
CA GLY A 838 6.23 -24.35 27.95
C GLY A 838 4.71 -24.34 28.14
N GLU A 839 4.24 -24.27 29.38
CA GLU A 839 2.83 -24.06 29.73
C GLU A 839 2.34 -22.69 29.23
N LEU A 840 3.09 -21.61 29.53
CA LEU A 840 2.78 -20.26 29.03
C LEU A 840 2.68 -20.23 27.50
N ALA A 841 3.65 -20.81 26.79
CA ALA A 841 3.65 -20.92 25.33
C ALA A 841 2.42 -21.68 24.81
N GLY A 842 2.03 -22.77 25.49
CA GLY A 842 0.81 -23.51 25.20
C GLY A 842 -0.47 -22.66 25.30
N HIS A 843 -0.58 -21.87 26.37
CA HIS A 843 -1.69 -20.93 26.56
C HIS A 843 -1.68 -19.76 25.57
N CYS A 844 -0.51 -19.16 25.30
CA CYS A 844 -0.33 -18.12 24.28
C CYS A 844 -0.73 -18.62 22.88
N CYS A 845 -0.39 -19.86 22.53
CA CYS A 845 -0.78 -20.48 21.27
C CYS A 845 -2.16 -21.15 21.28
N ALA A 846 -3.06 -20.89 22.25
CA ALA A 846 -4.39 -21.50 22.28
C ALA A 846 -5.18 -21.24 20.97
N ARG A 847 -6.01 -22.21 20.55
CA ARG A 847 -6.73 -22.11 19.26
C ARG A 847 -7.73 -20.94 19.30
N GLU A 848 -8.50 -20.83 20.36
CA GLU A 848 -9.49 -19.78 20.55
C GLU A 848 -8.87 -18.51 21.19
N PRO A 849 -9.07 -17.29 20.64
CA PRO A 849 -8.36 -16.08 21.12
C PRO A 849 -8.68 -15.67 22.54
N TYR A 850 -9.90 -15.97 23.02
CA TYR A 850 -10.33 -15.65 24.38
C TYR A 850 -9.70 -16.56 25.45
N GLN A 851 -9.12 -17.69 25.05
CA GLN A 851 -8.35 -18.58 25.95
C GLN A 851 -6.89 -18.14 26.09
N ARG A 852 -6.39 -17.28 25.20
CA ARG A 852 -5.03 -16.76 25.28
C ARG A 852 -4.94 -15.70 26.38
N PRO A 853 -3.85 -15.66 27.17
CA PRO A 853 -3.63 -14.59 28.13
C PRO A 853 -3.50 -13.22 27.45
N ASP A 854 -3.58 -12.14 28.22
CA ASP A 854 -3.11 -10.81 27.80
C ASP A 854 -1.59 -10.71 28.03
N MET A 855 -0.89 -9.85 27.28
CA MET A 855 0.58 -9.79 27.35
C MET A 855 1.13 -9.48 28.75
N GLY A 856 0.43 -8.69 29.56
CA GLY A 856 0.84 -8.43 30.95
C GLY A 856 0.83 -9.67 31.85
N HIS A 857 -0.01 -10.69 31.55
CA HIS A 857 0.07 -11.97 32.25
C HIS A 857 1.34 -12.74 31.83
N ALA A 858 1.71 -12.71 30.55
CA ALA A 858 2.97 -13.30 30.09
C ALA A 858 4.20 -12.59 30.70
N VAL A 859 4.16 -11.26 30.84
CA VAL A 859 5.20 -10.49 31.56
C VAL A 859 5.29 -10.93 33.02
N ASN A 860 4.17 -11.06 33.73
CA ASN A 860 4.17 -11.49 35.13
C ASN A 860 4.78 -12.90 35.32
N VAL A 861 4.42 -13.85 34.46
CA VAL A 861 4.96 -15.23 34.51
C VAL A 861 6.45 -15.28 34.17
N LEU A 862 6.92 -14.47 33.22
CA LEU A 862 8.34 -14.42 32.87
C LEU A 862 9.18 -13.64 33.90
N SER A 863 8.62 -12.60 34.53
CA SER A 863 9.32 -11.80 35.54
C SER A 863 9.65 -12.62 36.78
N SER A 864 8.75 -13.51 37.22
CA SER A 864 9.01 -14.41 38.36
C SER A 864 10.04 -15.50 38.10
N LEU A 865 10.41 -15.74 36.83
CA LEU A 865 11.45 -16.69 36.43
C LEU A 865 12.82 -16.02 36.19
N VAL A 866 12.84 -14.71 35.93
CA VAL A 866 14.08 -13.92 35.73
C VAL A 866 14.55 -13.26 37.03
N GLU A 867 13.62 -12.80 37.88
CA GLU A 867 13.92 -12.06 39.11
C GLU A 867 13.72 -12.93 40.37
N LEU A 868 14.64 -13.88 40.61
CA LEU A 868 14.83 -14.46 41.94
C LEU A 868 15.55 -13.44 42.84
N TRP A 869 14.79 -12.53 43.47
CA TRP A 869 15.35 -11.65 44.50
C TRP A 869 15.90 -12.49 45.65
N LYS A 870 17.23 -12.52 45.77
CA LYS A 870 17.93 -13.00 46.96
C LYS A 870 18.46 -11.77 47.69
N PRO A 871 18.22 -11.61 49.02
CA PRO A 871 18.95 -10.64 49.79
C PRO A 871 20.44 -11.00 49.71
N SER A 872 21.29 -10.04 49.39
CA SER A 872 22.74 -10.20 49.48
C SER A 872 23.10 -10.57 50.92
N GLU A 873 23.83 -11.68 51.11
CA GLU A 873 24.46 -11.92 52.41
C GLU A 873 25.39 -10.74 52.73
N PRO A 874 25.43 -10.28 54.00
CA PRO A 874 26.27 -9.16 54.37
C PRO A 874 27.74 -9.59 54.32
N ASP A 875 28.40 -9.27 53.21
CA ASP A 875 29.82 -9.47 53.05
C ASP A 875 30.57 -8.60 54.08
N ALA A 876 31.31 -9.24 54.97
CA ALA A 876 31.82 -8.59 56.19
C ALA A 876 33.04 -7.69 55.94
N GLU A 877 33.54 -7.63 54.71
CA GLU A 877 34.83 -7.00 54.36
C GLU A 877 34.73 -5.91 53.28
N ASP A 878 33.53 -5.44 52.91
CA ASP A 878 33.35 -4.51 51.78
C ASP A 878 33.65 -3.02 52.11
N ILE A 879 34.92 -2.76 52.41
CA ILE A 879 35.80 -1.72 51.84
C ILE A 879 35.42 -0.21 51.87
N TYR A 880 34.22 0.20 52.30
CA TYR A 880 33.92 1.61 52.62
C TYR A 880 33.94 1.83 54.12
N GLY A 881 35.12 2.19 54.64
CA GLY A 881 35.47 2.28 56.07
C GLY A 881 34.75 3.32 56.92
N ILE A 882 33.41 3.26 56.98
CA ILE A 882 32.55 3.98 57.90
C ILE A 882 32.10 3.00 59.00
N ASP A 883 32.87 2.95 60.08
CA ASP A 883 32.48 2.22 61.28
C ASP A 883 31.29 2.93 61.94
N LEU A 884 30.08 2.36 61.77
CA LEU A 884 28.83 2.86 62.33
C LEU A 884 28.77 2.81 63.87
N SER A 885 29.74 2.16 64.54
CA SER A 885 29.86 2.19 66.00
C SER A 885 30.63 3.42 66.54
N MET A 886 31.32 4.16 65.67
CA MET A 886 32.15 5.29 66.08
C MET A 886 31.33 6.58 66.27
N THR A 887 31.51 7.25 67.41
CA THR A 887 30.74 8.47 67.72
C THR A 887 31.22 9.68 66.91
N LEU A 888 30.30 10.62 66.62
CA LEU A 888 30.57 11.81 65.79
C LEU A 888 31.85 12.61 66.20
N PRO A 889 32.17 12.80 67.50
CA PRO A 889 33.41 13.49 67.90
C PRO A 889 34.69 12.71 67.56
N GLN A 890 34.63 11.37 67.55
CA GLN A 890 35.77 10.51 67.17
C GLN A 890 35.98 10.54 65.65
N ALA A 891 34.89 10.53 64.87
CA ALA A 891 34.94 10.70 63.42
C ALA A 891 35.58 12.04 63.03
N LEU A 892 35.17 13.14 63.66
CA LEU A 892 35.73 14.48 63.40
C LEU A 892 37.23 14.56 63.71
N LYS A 893 37.66 13.94 64.82
CA LYS A 893 39.08 13.91 65.22
C LYS A 893 39.94 13.08 64.27
N LYS A 894 39.40 11.97 63.74
CA LYS A 894 40.07 11.12 62.74
C LYS A 894 40.18 11.86 61.39
N TRP A 895 39.15 12.60 61.00
CA TRP A 895 39.14 13.40 59.77
C TRP A 895 40.18 14.54 59.81
N GLN A 896 40.28 15.27 60.92
CA GLN A 896 41.32 16.30 61.15
C GLN A 896 42.76 15.75 61.14
N GLN A 897 42.96 14.44 61.35
CA GLN A 897 44.28 13.82 61.21
C GLN A 897 44.63 13.48 59.76
N PHE A 898 43.65 13.38 58.86
CA PHE A 898 43.86 13.05 57.44
C PHE A 898 44.09 14.28 56.55
N GLU A 899 43.56 15.46 56.88
CA GLU A 899 43.84 16.71 56.14
C GLU A 899 45.32 17.14 56.20
N GLY A 900 46.13 16.56 57.09
CA GLY A 900 47.54 16.90 57.29
C GLY A 900 48.55 16.16 56.40
N MET A 901 48.12 15.21 55.56
CA MET A 901 49.03 14.34 54.78
C MET A 901 48.92 14.59 53.27
N SER A 902 49.49 15.71 52.82
CA SER A 902 49.84 15.94 51.42
C SER A 902 51.35 15.81 51.23
N ASN A 903 51.80 14.83 50.42
CA ASN A 903 53.05 14.80 49.61
C ASN A 903 53.50 13.37 49.21
N ILE A 904 54.22 13.28 48.08
CA ILE A 904 55.15 12.23 47.61
C ILE A 904 54.60 11.01 46.82
N ASP A 905 54.70 11.18 45.49
CA ASP A 905 55.42 10.39 44.47
C ASP A 905 55.11 8.93 44.05
N GLU A 906 55.09 8.83 42.71
CA GLU A 906 55.43 7.77 41.76
C GLU A 906 55.71 6.30 42.18
N SER A 907 54.99 5.44 41.44
CA SER A 907 55.46 4.23 40.72
C SER A 907 55.25 2.83 41.33
N SER A 908 54.80 1.94 40.42
CA SER A 908 54.73 0.47 40.52
C SER A 908 53.69 -0.18 41.45
N SER A 909 52.54 -0.58 40.88
CA SER A 909 52.28 -2.01 40.69
C SER A 909 51.23 -2.30 39.60
N SER A 910 51.46 -3.38 38.85
CA SER A 910 50.59 -3.94 37.83
C SER A 910 49.49 -4.82 38.44
N TYR A 911 48.28 -4.78 37.90
CA TYR A 911 47.54 -5.91 37.28
C TYR A 911 46.05 -5.58 37.12
N LEU A 912 45.58 -5.64 35.87
CA LEU A 912 44.17 -5.60 35.44
C LEU A 912 43.77 -7.05 35.03
N PRO A 913 42.47 -7.46 35.04
CA PRO A 913 41.41 -6.67 34.41
C PRO A 913 39.98 -6.68 35.01
N SER A 914 39.29 -5.57 34.71
CA SER A 914 37.84 -5.42 34.40
C SER A 914 36.77 -6.15 35.23
N GLY A 915 35.93 -5.35 35.90
CA GLY A 915 34.54 -5.68 36.23
C GLY A 915 33.65 -4.47 35.98
N GLU A 916 32.52 -4.66 35.28
CA GLU A 916 31.49 -3.64 35.10
C GLU A 916 30.64 -3.50 36.37
N SER A 917 30.17 -2.29 36.70
CA SER A 917 28.78 -2.12 37.15
C SER A 917 28.33 -0.64 37.14
N THR A 918 27.03 -0.50 36.99
CA THR A 918 26.19 0.68 36.72
C THR A 918 26.29 1.87 37.68
N GLN A 919 26.02 3.06 37.12
CA GLN A 919 25.91 4.35 37.82
C GLN A 919 24.86 4.39 38.96
N THR A 920 25.16 5.13 40.03
CA THR A 920 24.15 5.77 40.91
C THR A 920 24.56 7.21 41.27
N SER A 921 24.32 8.16 40.36
CA SER A 921 24.49 9.59 40.65
C SER A 921 23.29 10.14 41.44
N ILE A 922 23.43 10.26 42.77
CA ILE A 922 22.53 11.07 43.59
C ILE A 922 22.72 12.55 43.17
N PRO A 923 21.66 13.28 42.79
CA PRO A 923 21.80 14.64 42.25
C PRO A 923 22.20 15.64 43.34
N THR A 924 23.15 16.51 43.02
CA THR A 924 23.56 17.62 43.88
C THR A 924 22.44 18.64 44.07
N ARG A 925 22.35 19.15 45.32
CA ARG A 925 21.42 20.18 45.81
C ARG A 925 21.16 21.33 44.80
N PRO A 926 19.89 21.69 44.50
CA PRO A 926 19.59 22.78 43.58
C PRO A 926 20.10 24.16 44.05
N THR A 927 20.67 24.93 43.13
CA THR A 927 21.07 26.32 43.38
C THR A 927 19.84 27.22 43.50
N GLY A 928 19.53 27.68 44.72
CA GLY A 928 18.43 28.63 44.96
C GLY A 928 17.75 28.53 46.32
N PHE A 929 18.02 27.49 47.12
CA PHE A 929 17.41 27.37 48.46
C PHE A 929 18.17 28.21 49.50
N ALA A 930 17.45 29.12 50.16
CA ALA A 930 18.04 30.11 51.07
C ALA A 930 18.65 29.50 52.34
N SER A 931 19.79 30.06 52.78
CA SER A 931 20.47 29.72 54.02
C SER A 931 19.88 30.47 55.23
N SER A 932 18.57 30.35 55.47
CA SER A 932 17.91 31.02 56.61
C SER A 932 16.54 30.43 56.95
N PHE A 933 16.49 29.27 57.60
CA PHE A 933 15.44 28.95 58.57
C PHE A 933 16.07 28.26 59.77
N THR A 934 16.04 28.94 60.91
CA THR A 934 16.62 28.50 62.20
C THR A 934 15.58 27.76 63.04
N SER A 935 16.06 26.99 64.01
CA SER A 935 15.29 26.07 64.85
C SER A 935 14.35 26.76 65.87
N THR A 936 13.25 27.37 65.42
CA THR A 936 12.22 27.96 66.30
C THR A 936 10.76 27.63 65.97
N ASP A 937 10.41 27.18 64.77
CA ASP A 937 9.00 27.01 64.33
C ASP A 937 8.49 25.56 64.41
N GLY A 938 8.97 24.78 65.38
CA GLY A 938 8.50 23.42 65.67
C GLY A 938 7.76 23.34 67.00
N ARG A 939 6.46 23.67 67.02
CA ARG A 939 5.57 23.45 68.17
C ARG A 939 4.15 23.12 67.74
#